data_AF-A0A5P9ETX6-F1
#
_entry.id   AF-A0A5P9ETX6-F1
#
_cell.length_a   1.000
_cell.length_b   1.000
_cell.length_c   1.000
_cell.angle_alpha   90.00
_cell.angle_beta   90.00
_cell.angle_gamma   90.00
#
_symmetry.space_group_name_H-M   'P 1'
#
loop_
_entity.id
_entity.type
_entity.pdbx_description
1 polymer ?
#
loop_
_entity_poly.entity_id
_entity_poly.type
_entity_poly.pdbx_seq_one_letter_code
_entity_poly.pdbx_strand_id
1 'polypeptide(L)'
;MQVQILDTKVFSRELLRLFFLMLFLSLAGCDSGASGGGDNPAPDAVQNDSDSGTDSESDSEPEPEPEPEPEAEEGSAPNELIGHAYSGTSIGLAWERDGETYFIYRNGEKIAQTSNSFFVDHDLSVDTEYVYSVNTADTASEIEASRVAVKTLVNNTNAGLNNGTEDDVLNERISTFAECKNASSALDLLEEDLDNCLAAMLELNRMASLVEDIRAFAARVRSEQEPVMVELGMRLFHNKSLSANQDASCSSCHHPAIGCGGDNLSMPVGVNAIDVALLGPGRSDGVNEVPLVPRNAQPICNASLWSRGLFWDNRVSMSPNGVLRTDSRDVTNNTAAAVGSGSLALLMAQAHFPVTAPPEMGDIIDFGYDDTVDENFTAYREDILAANLDIEAWAPLFISAFGDGEINFSRIAQAIAAYEAVQIFIDNPFFAYVEGNLQALSTEEKRGAITFMSRDAGCTFCHKGAFFTSEALMAANYPQIGIGTDESGSGADLGGEGSLGFGAFRAPTLLNVAITGPWGHNGQFASLRRNVEHYRDQGASIASYFANNEMCDLEQFKDLQDCPSKVAPNGLALSQDILAENDGGGVNRLTDDEIDLVVTFLDTLTDPNAANSSSNEIQFLIPPRDGGPDGKQLDAKNRSGDNL
;
A
#
# COMPACT_ATOMS: atom_id res chain seq x y z
N MET A 1 -15.68 -42.03 -9.50
CA MET A 1 -16.90 -42.74 -9.97
C MET A 1 -17.46 -41.92 -11.12
N GLN A 2 -17.80 -42.56 -12.25
CA GLN A 2 -18.25 -42.02 -13.55
C GLN A 2 -18.19 -40.50 -13.84
N VAL A 3 -17.36 -40.18 -14.83
CA VAL A 3 -17.37 -38.95 -15.64
C VAL A 3 -18.64 -38.88 -16.49
N GLN A 4 -19.18 -37.68 -16.73
CA GLN A 4 -20.07 -37.42 -17.86
C GLN A 4 -19.59 -36.20 -18.66
N ILE A 5 -19.24 -36.45 -19.93
CA ILE A 5 -18.94 -35.47 -20.97
C ILE A 5 -20.23 -35.23 -21.75
N LEU A 6 -20.52 -33.99 -22.15
CA LEU A 6 -21.33 -33.68 -23.33
C LEU A 6 -20.84 -32.39 -23.98
N ASP A 7 -20.94 -32.34 -25.31
CA ASP A 7 -20.07 -31.55 -26.18
C ASP A 7 -20.88 -30.67 -27.17
N THR A 8 -20.54 -29.38 -27.18
CA THR A 8 -20.66 -28.28 -28.18
C THR A 8 -21.81 -28.13 -29.24
N LYS A 9 -21.98 -26.84 -29.61
CA LYS A 9 -22.59 -26.23 -30.83
C LYS A 9 -24.13 -26.04 -30.77
N VAL A 10 -24.73 -24.91 -31.22
CA VAL A 10 -24.47 -24.10 -32.42
C VAL A 10 -24.80 -22.60 -32.22
N PHE A 11 -24.10 -21.72 -32.95
CA PHE A 11 -24.30 -20.26 -33.09
C PHE A 11 -25.66 -19.82 -33.66
N SER A 12 -26.16 -18.63 -33.26
CA SER A 12 -26.47 -17.52 -34.20
C SER A 12 -26.77 -16.22 -33.44
N ARG A 13 -25.98 -15.16 -33.68
CA ARG A 13 -26.38 -13.76 -33.37
C ARG A 13 -27.35 -13.23 -34.45
N GLU A 14 -27.94 -12.10 -34.13
CA GLU A 14 -28.48 -11.05 -35.03
C GLU A 14 -29.98 -10.96 -35.38
N LEU A 15 -30.41 -9.68 -35.42
CA LEU A 15 -31.59 -9.08 -36.07
C LEU A 15 -32.97 -9.52 -35.51
N LEU A 16 -33.71 -8.63 -34.83
CA LEU A 16 -34.18 -7.37 -35.40
C LEU A 16 -34.50 -6.28 -34.35
N ARG A 17 -33.93 -5.08 -34.50
CA ARG A 17 -34.46 -3.84 -33.88
C ARG A 17 -35.70 -3.35 -34.66
N LEU A 18 -36.57 -2.58 -33.98
CA LEU A 18 -37.74 -1.83 -34.50
C LEU A 18 -38.91 -2.65 -35.09
N PHE A 19 -40.09 -2.57 -34.45
CA PHE A 19 -41.18 -1.69 -34.93
C PHE A 19 -42.43 -1.63 -34.03
N PHE A 20 -43.04 -0.45 -34.03
CA PHE A 20 -44.45 -0.09 -33.75
C PHE A 20 -45.00 0.11 -32.31
N LEU A 21 -45.37 1.37 -32.11
CA LEU A 21 -46.17 2.04 -31.08
C LEU A 21 -47.69 1.89 -31.31
N MET A 22 -48.49 1.62 -30.27
CA MET A 22 -49.90 2.05 -30.01
C MET A 22 -50.32 1.49 -28.63
N LEU A 23 -50.75 2.23 -27.58
CA LEU A 23 -51.71 3.33 -27.39
C LEU A 23 -53.19 2.89 -27.24
N PHE A 24 -53.70 2.86 -25.99
CA PHE A 24 -55.09 3.07 -25.49
C PHE A 24 -55.08 2.76 -23.96
N LEU A 25 -55.33 3.62 -22.95
CA LEU A 25 -56.23 4.75 -22.65
C LEU A 25 -57.51 4.37 -21.85
N SER A 26 -57.47 4.56 -20.52
CA SER A 26 -58.62 4.79 -19.60
C SER A 26 -58.06 5.18 -18.20
N LEU A 27 -58.06 6.41 -17.65
CA LEU A 27 -59.03 7.52 -17.41
C LEU A 27 -59.99 7.39 -16.20
N ALA A 28 -60.12 8.52 -15.49
CA ALA A 28 -61.01 8.90 -14.37
C ALA A 28 -60.67 8.35 -12.96
N GLY A 29 -60.72 9.13 -11.85
CA GLY A 29 -60.96 10.58 -11.63
C GLY A 29 -60.74 10.94 -10.14
N CYS A 30 -60.18 12.09 -9.75
CA CYS A 30 -60.75 13.45 -9.61
C CYS A 30 -61.49 13.76 -8.26
N ASP A 31 -60.87 14.61 -7.42
CA ASP A 31 -61.41 15.84 -6.76
C ASP A 31 -60.25 16.51 -5.96
N SER A 32 -59.80 17.76 -6.16
CA SER A 32 -60.36 19.12 -5.92
C SER A 32 -60.30 19.58 -4.44
N GLY A 33 -59.98 20.83 -4.03
CA GLY A 33 -59.57 22.10 -4.71
C GLY A 33 -58.85 23.07 -3.72
N ALA A 34 -58.15 24.13 -4.16
CA ALA A 34 -58.56 25.56 -4.18
C ALA A 34 -58.71 26.26 -2.78
N SER A 35 -58.36 27.54 -2.50
CA SER A 35 -57.84 28.70 -3.28
C SER A 35 -57.53 29.96 -2.41
N GLY A 36 -56.65 30.89 -2.87
CA GLY A 36 -56.62 32.35 -2.54
C GLY A 36 -55.87 32.78 -1.25
N GLY A 37 -55.32 34.01 -1.08
CA GLY A 37 -55.16 35.19 -1.96
C GLY A 37 -55.41 36.54 -1.23
N GLY A 38 -54.51 37.55 -1.32
CA GLY A 38 -54.82 38.96 -0.93
C GLY A 38 -53.72 39.85 -0.29
N ASP A 39 -53.09 40.70 -1.13
CA ASP A 39 -52.67 42.12 -0.99
C ASP A 39 -52.47 42.89 0.36
N ASN A 40 -51.25 43.48 0.53
CA ASN A 40 -50.88 44.89 0.87
C ASN A 40 -51.43 45.65 2.13
N PRO A 41 -50.86 46.83 2.55
CA PRO A 41 -49.58 47.51 2.21
C PRO A 41 -48.74 47.99 3.44
N ALA A 42 -47.60 48.64 3.20
CA ALA A 42 -46.85 49.48 4.17
C ALA A 42 -47.36 50.94 4.22
N PRO A 43 -47.00 51.75 5.25
CA PRO A 43 -45.76 52.57 5.19
C PRO A 43 -45.04 52.64 6.59
N ASP A 44 -44.07 53.50 6.93
CA ASP A 44 -43.56 54.73 6.27
C ASP A 44 -42.04 55.02 6.52
N ALA A 45 -41.54 56.00 5.77
CA ALA A 45 -40.20 56.51 5.53
C ALA A 45 -39.44 57.20 6.69
N VAL A 46 -38.09 57.09 6.66
CA VAL A 46 -37.14 58.17 7.02
C VAL A 46 -35.97 58.16 6.01
N GLN A 47 -35.52 59.34 5.56
CA GLN A 47 -34.44 59.54 4.57
C GLN A 47 -33.11 60.00 5.22
N ASN A 48 -32.10 60.17 4.34
CA ASN A 48 -30.77 60.79 4.49
C ASN A 48 -29.62 59.80 4.80
N ASP A 49 -28.46 59.87 4.14
CA ASP A 49 -28.00 60.69 2.99
C ASP A 49 -26.79 60.01 2.31
N SER A 50 -26.52 60.34 1.04
CA SER A 50 -25.23 60.24 0.28
C SER A 50 -24.29 59.02 0.50
N ASP A 51 -23.83 58.32 -0.53
CA ASP A 51 -22.92 58.86 -1.56
C ASP A 51 -22.92 58.02 -2.88
N SER A 52 -22.27 58.56 -3.91
CA SER A 52 -21.89 57.98 -5.21
C SER A 52 -21.03 56.69 -5.12
N GLY A 53 -20.97 55.82 -6.14
CA GLY A 53 -21.63 55.82 -7.45
C GLY A 53 -21.15 54.67 -8.36
N THR A 54 -21.63 54.67 -9.61
CA THR A 54 -21.28 53.78 -10.75
C THR A 54 -21.55 52.27 -10.61
N ASP A 55 -22.74 51.85 -11.04
CA ASP A 55 -22.97 50.51 -11.59
C ASP A 55 -22.37 50.40 -13.00
N SER A 56 -21.84 49.22 -13.34
CA SER A 56 -21.56 48.82 -14.73
C SER A 56 -22.16 47.43 -14.97
N GLU A 57 -23.16 47.36 -15.83
CA GLU A 57 -23.77 46.10 -16.29
C GLU A 57 -22.72 45.24 -17.02
N SER A 58 -22.71 43.94 -16.73
CA SER A 58 -22.06 42.93 -17.57
C SER A 58 -23.05 41.79 -17.80
N ASP A 59 -23.50 41.65 -19.04
CA ASP A 59 -24.36 40.53 -19.47
C ASP A 59 -23.68 39.18 -19.17
N SER A 60 -24.48 38.23 -18.70
CA SER A 60 -24.06 36.83 -18.59
C SER A 60 -24.44 36.10 -19.87
N GLU A 61 -23.44 35.72 -20.68
CA GLU A 61 -23.64 34.74 -21.75
C GLU A 61 -23.88 33.35 -21.14
N PRO A 62 -24.72 32.49 -21.75
CA PRO A 62 -24.95 31.14 -21.27
C PRO A 62 -23.73 30.25 -21.54
N GLU A 63 -23.44 29.34 -20.60
CA GLU A 63 -22.37 28.34 -20.75
C GLU A 63 -22.61 27.44 -21.98
N PRO A 64 -21.54 27.04 -22.70
CA PRO A 64 -21.67 26.06 -23.78
C PRO A 64 -22.02 24.68 -23.22
N GLU A 65 -22.87 23.94 -23.94
CA GLU A 65 -23.10 22.51 -23.65
C GLU A 65 -21.77 21.74 -23.76
N PRO A 66 -21.54 20.71 -22.93
CA PRO A 66 -20.31 19.91 -23.01
C PRO A 66 -20.20 19.24 -24.38
N GLU A 67 -19.02 19.34 -25.00
CA GLU A 67 -18.73 18.58 -26.21
C GLU A 67 -18.81 17.07 -25.89
N PRO A 68 -19.35 16.23 -26.79
CA PRO A 68 -19.34 14.79 -26.59
C PRO A 68 -17.89 14.30 -26.56
N GLU A 69 -17.59 13.38 -25.65
CA GLU A 69 -16.30 12.69 -25.63
C GLU A 69 -16.02 12.07 -27.02
N PRO A 70 -14.77 12.10 -27.50
CA PRO A 70 -14.42 11.46 -28.76
C PRO A 70 -14.68 9.95 -28.65
N GLU A 71 -15.39 9.39 -29.63
CA GLU A 71 -15.46 7.93 -29.80
C GLU A 71 -14.03 7.38 -29.89
N ALA A 72 -13.71 6.36 -29.10
CA ALA A 72 -12.38 5.78 -29.04
C ALA A 72 -11.92 5.35 -30.45
N GLU A 73 -10.69 5.70 -30.84
CA GLU A 73 -10.18 5.35 -32.17
C GLU A 73 -10.04 3.83 -32.30
N GLU A 74 -10.56 3.24 -33.39
CA GLU A 74 -10.40 1.80 -33.68
C GLU A 74 -8.91 1.41 -33.75
N GLY A 75 -8.38 0.81 -32.69
CA GLY A 75 -7.05 0.20 -32.66
C GLY A 75 -6.02 0.76 -31.67
N SER A 76 -6.42 1.53 -30.65
CA SER A 76 -5.52 1.94 -29.57
C SER A 76 -5.04 0.75 -28.72
N ALA A 77 -3.84 0.87 -28.16
CA ALA A 77 -3.37 -0.04 -27.11
C ALA A 77 -4.19 0.14 -25.82
N PRO A 78 -4.40 -0.91 -25.00
CA PRO A 78 -4.90 -0.73 -23.65
C PRO A 78 -3.83 -0.05 -22.78
N ASN A 79 -4.28 0.81 -21.88
CA ASN A 79 -3.41 1.44 -20.88
C ASN A 79 -2.93 0.41 -19.85
N GLU A 80 -1.85 0.73 -19.16
CA GLU A 80 -1.43 0.05 -17.91
C GLU A 80 -1.24 -1.46 -18.04
N LEU A 81 -0.78 -1.95 -19.20
CA LEU A 81 -0.43 -3.35 -19.37
C LEU A 81 0.70 -3.74 -18.41
N ILE A 82 0.39 -4.62 -17.47
CA ILE A 82 1.31 -5.24 -16.53
C ILE A 82 1.37 -6.75 -16.76
N GLY A 83 2.42 -7.39 -16.26
CA GLY A 83 2.56 -8.84 -16.36
C GLY A 83 3.53 -9.43 -15.34
N HIS A 84 3.15 -10.56 -14.74
CA HIS A 84 3.91 -11.19 -13.67
C HIS A 84 3.90 -12.72 -13.79
N ALA A 85 4.99 -13.37 -13.36
CA ALA A 85 5.01 -14.81 -13.21
C ALA A 85 3.99 -15.27 -12.16
N TYR A 86 3.16 -16.25 -12.51
CA TYR A 86 2.27 -16.97 -11.59
C TYR A 86 2.87 -18.34 -11.21
N SER A 87 3.75 -18.89 -12.06
CA SER A 87 4.57 -20.06 -11.78
C SER A 87 5.79 -20.13 -12.72
N GLY A 88 6.52 -21.25 -12.71
CA GLY A 88 7.50 -21.57 -13.76
C GLY A 88 6.91 -21.88 -15.14
N THR A 89 5.60 -22.12 -15.24
CA THR A 89 4.91 -22.44 -16.51
C THR A 89 3.74 -21.51 -16.83
N SER A 90 3.54 -20.43 -16.07
CA SER A 90 2.44 -19.49 -16.30
C SER A 90 2.77 -18.04 -15.95
N ILE A 91 2.21 -17.14 -16.75
CA ILE A 91 2.32 -15.68 -16.61
C ILE A 91 0.91 -15.10 -16.64
N GLY A 92 0.58 -14.28 -15.65
CA GLY A 92 -0.63 -13.46 -15.65
C GLY A 92 -0.34 -12.09 -16.27
N LEU A 93 -1.30 -11.59 -17.04
CA LEU A 93 -1.34 -10.25 -17.64
C LEU A 93 -2.61 -9.55 -17.18
N ALA A 94 -2.53 -8.26 -16.91
CA ALA A 94 -3.69 -7.40 -16.64
C ALA A 94 -3.45 -5.99 -17.22
N TRP A 95 -4.53 -5.24 -17.47
CA TRP A 95 -4.50 -3.90 -18.08
C TRP A 95 -5.78 -3.12 -17.72
N GLU A 96 -5.82 -1.81 -17.97
CA GLU A 96 -7.02 -1.00 -17.74
C GLU A 96 -8.19 -1.49 -18.63
N ARG A 97 -9.42 -1.45 -18.11
CA ARG A 97 -10.60 -1.98 -18.80
C ARG A 97 -11.36 -0.90 -19.59
N ASP A 98 -11.11 -0.81 -20.89
CA ASP A 98 -11.84 0.07 -21.82
C ASP A 98 -13.18 -0.50 -22.33
N GLY A 99 -13.40 -1.81 -22.17
CA GLY A 99 -14.63 -2.51 -22.57
C GLY A 99 -14.55 -3.21 -23.94
N GLU A 100 -13.40 -3.18 -24.59
CA GLU A 100 -13.19 -3.73 -25.93
C GLU A 100 -12.90 -5.24 -25.99
N THR A 101 -12.70 -5.72 -27.21
CA THR A 101 -12.16 -7.05 -27.49
C THR A 101 -10.65 -6.98 -27.65
N TYR A 102 -9.90 -7.65 -26.76
CA TYR A 102 -8.45 -7.64 -26.77
C TYR A 102 -7.86 -8.86 -27.48
N PHE A 103 -6.76 -8.63 -28.18
CA PHE A 103 -5.93 -9.63 -28.86
C PHE A 103 -4.56 -9.70 -28.19
N ILE A 104 -4.18 -10.90 -27.74
CA ILE A 104 -2.95 -11.12 -26.97
C ILE A 104 -1.91 -11.80 -27.86
N TYR A 105 -0.72 -11.20 -27.90
CA TYR A 105 0.43 -11.69 -28.63
C TYR A 105 1.57 -12.03 -27.66
N ARG A 106 2.28 -13.12 -27.95
CA ARG A 106 3.50 -13.54 -27.24
C ARG A 106 4.63 -13.66 -28.26
N ASN A 107 5.71 -12.93 -28.06
CA ASN A 107 6.84 -12.82 -28.99
C ASN A 107 6.41 -12.48 -30.43
N GLY A 108 5.33 -11.70 -30.59
CA GLY A 108 4.74 -11.29 -31.87
C GLY A 108 3.74 -12.28 -32.49
N GLU A 109 3.55 -13.47 -31.91
CA GLU A 109 2.54 -14.44 -32.37
C GLU A 109 1.24 -14.30 -31.55
N LYS A 110 0.09 -14.22 -32.23
CA LYS A 110 -1.23 -14.17 -31.58
C LYS A 110 -1.53 -15.49 -30.87
N ILE A 111 -1.70 -15.45 -29.56
CA ILE A 111 -2.00 -16.62 -28.74
C ILE A 111 -3.46 -16.69 -28.27
N ALA A 112 -4.12 -15.54 -28.10
CA ALA A 112 -5.48 -15.49 -27.55
C ALA A 112 -6.29 -14.27 -28.02
N GLN A 113 -7.58 -14.31 -27.72
CA GLN A 113 -8.53 -13.21 -27.82
C GLN A 113 -9.47 -13.29 -26.61
N THR A 114 -9.77 -12.17 -25.97
CA THR A 114 -10.61 -12.11 -24.76
C THR A 114 -11.40 -10.80 -24.69
N SER A 115 -12.45 -10.79 -23.87
CA SER A 115 -13.20 -9.57 -23.48
C SER A 115 -12.97 -9.20 -22.01
N ASN A 116 -12.05 -9.89 -21.33
CA ASN A 116 -11.61 -9.57 -19.98
C ASN A 116 -10.39 -8.66 -20.05
N SER A 117 -10.20 -7.77 -19.08
CA SER A 117 -8.98 -6.96 -18.93
C SER A 117 -7.81 -7.74 -18.30
N PHE A 118 -7.81 -9.07 -18.45
CA PHE A 118 -6.78 -9.96 -17.95
C PHE A 118 -6.66 -11.23 -18.80
N PHE A 119 -5.49 -11.85 -18.75
CA PHE A 119 -5.21 -13.14 -19.40
C PHE A 119 -4.14 -13.91 -18.63
N VAL A 120 -4.28 -15.23 -18.53
CA VAL A 120 -3.23 -16.10 -17.97
C VAL A 120 -2.73 -17.02 -19.08
N ASP A 121 -1.45 -16.89 -19.40
CA ASP A 121 -0.76 -17.80 -20.30
C ASP A 121 -0.23 -19.01 -19.52
N HIS A 122 -0.25 -20.18 -20.15
CA HIS A 122 0.06 -21.47 -19.55
C HIS A 122 0.98 -22.29 -20.47
N ASP A 123 1.44 -23.45 -19.99
CA ASP A 123 2.33 -24.37 -20.71
C ASP A 123 3.65 -23.70 -21.17
N LEU A 124 4.11 -22.69 -20.44
CA LEU A 124 5.37 -22.00 -20.67
C LEU A 124 6.58 -22.83 -20.22
N SER A 125 7.76 -22.48 -20.73
CA SER A 125 9.05 -22.99 -20.23
C SER A 125 9.48 -22.24 -18.97
N VAL A 126 10.11 -22.95 -18.02
CA VAL A 126 10.81 -22.33 -16.87
C VAL A 126 11.96 -21.41 -17.30
N ASP A 127 12.33 -20.49 -16.41
CA ASP A 127 13.49 -19.60 -16.57
C ASP A 127 13.51 -18.81 -17.89
N THR A 128 12.34 -18.64 -18.53
CA THR A 128 12.21 -18.13 -19.89
C THR A 128 11.51 -16.79 -19.90
N GLU A 129 12.14 -15.81 -20.57
CA GLU A 129 11.57 -14.50 -20.81
C GLU A 129 10.62 -14.53 -22.03
N TYR A 130 9.47 -13.89 -21.88
CA TYR A 130 8.46 -13.72 -22.91
C TYR A 130 8.08 -12.25 -23.00
N VAL A 131 7.98 -11.73 -24.23
CA VAL A 131 7.47 -10.38 -24.48
C VAL A 131 6.03 -10.49 -24.93
N TYR A 132 5.13 -9.92 -24.13
CA TYR A 132 3.71 -9.85 -24.45
C TYR A 132 3.35 -8.49 -25.04
N SER A 133 2.30 -8.48 -25.85
CA SER A 133 1.62 -7.26 -26.24
C SER A 133 0.11 -7.48 -26.38
N VAL A 134 -0.67 -6.46 -26.05
CA VAL A 134 -2.13 -6.48 -26.12
C VAL A 134 -2.60 -5.32 -27.02
N ASN A 135 -3.61 -5.57 -27.85
CA ASN A 135 -4.17 -4.60 -28.80
C ASN A 135 -5.70 -4.81 -28.93
N THR A 136 -6.45 -3.74 -29.20
CA THR A 136 -7.92 -3.77 -29.45
C THR A 136 -8.27 -4.17 -30.89
N ALA A 137 -7.32 -4.08 -31.82
CA ALA A 137 -7.41 -4.55 -33.21
C ALA A 137 -6.65 -5.86 -33.44
N ASP A 138 -7.14 -6.68 -34.40
CA ASP A 138 -6.52 -7.97 -34.77
C ASP A 138 -5.29 -7.78 -35.68
N THR A 139 -4.31 -6.98 -35.23
CA THR A 139 -3.05 -6.75 -35.94
C THR A 139 -1.86 -6.88 -34.99
N ALA A 140 -0.83 -7.59 -35.43
CA ALA A 140 0.47 -7.64 -34.74
C ALA A 140 1.30 -6.36 -34.99
N SER A 141 0.66 -5.21 -35.19
CA SER A 141 1.34 -3.95 -35.50
C SER A 141 1.99 -3.40 -34.23
N GLU A 142 3.32 -3.31 -34.22
CA GLU A 142 4.07 -2.71 -33.11
C GLU A 142 3.81 -1.21 -32.92
N ILE A 143 3.08 -0.57 -33.85
CA ILE A 143 2.89 0.87 -33.91
C ILE A 143 1.93 1.36 -32.80
N GLU A 144 0.98 0.52 -32.36
CA GLU A 144 -0.10 0.88 -31.42
C GLU A 144 -0.34 -0.24 -30.37
N ALA A 145 0.71 -0.86 -29.82
CA ALA A 145 0.55 -1.98 -28.87
C ALA A 145 1.39 -1.77 -27.59
N SER A 146 0.72 -1.79 -26.43
CA SER A 146 1.38 -1.85 -25.12
C SER A 146 2.15 -3.15 -24.99
N ARG A 147 3.34 -3.11 -24.38
CA ARG A 147 4.25 -4.26 -24.28
C ARG A 147 4.80 -4.42 -22.86
N VAL A 148 4.95 -5.67 -22.43
CA VAL A 148 5.62 -6.03 -21.17
C VAL A 148 6.51 -7.25 -21.39
N ALA A 149 7.71 -7.24 -20.80
CA ALA A 149 8.62 -8.39 -20.79
C ALA A 149 8.52 -9.06 -19.42
N VAL A 150 8.25 -10.36 -19.40
CA VAL A 150 8.01 -11.11 -18.16
C VAL A 150 8.74 -12.45 -18.24
N LYS A 151 9.46 -12.79 -17.17
CA LYS A 151 10.22 -14.04 -17.06
C LYS A 151 9.50 -15.01 -16.12
N THR A 152 9.34 -16.27 -16.55
CA THR A 152 8.83 -17.35 -15.69
C THR A 152 9.83 -17.69 -14.58
N LEU A 153 9.34 -18.28 -13.48
CA LEU A 153 10.20 -18.77 -12.40
C LEU A 153 11.20 -19.84 -12.90
N VAL A 154 12.33 -19.96 -12.21
CA VAL A 154 13.38 -20.95 -12.50
C VAL A 154 12.92 -22.41 -12.27
N ASN A 155 11.84 -22.63 -11.51
CA ASN A 155 11.29 -23.95 -11.21
C ASN A 155 9.75 -24.00 -11.41
N ASN A 156 9.21 -25.20 -11.62
CA ASN A 156 7.78 -25.44 -11.88
C ASN A 156 6.85 -25.37 -10.66
N THR A 157 7.37 -25.07 -9.46
CA THR A 157 6.65 -25.20 -8.19
C THR A 157 6.64 -23.90 -7.40
N ASN A 158 5.53 -23.16 -7.46
CA ASN A 158 5.24 -22.03 -6.56
C ASN A 158 4.87 -22.48 -5.12
N ALA A 159 5.28 -23.70 -4.73
CA ALA A 159 4.98 -24.35 -3.46
C ALA A 159 5.87 -23.88 -2.28
N GLY A 160 6.81 -22.96 -2.53
CA GLY A 160 7.63 -22.33 -1.50
C GLY A 160 6.77 -21.49 -0.55
N LEU A 161 6.48 -22.02 0.63
CA LEU A 161 5.79 -21.28 1.70
C LEU A 161 6.70 -20.25 2.38
N ASN A 162 8.00 -20.25 2.08
CA ASN A 162 8.94 -19.28 2.62
C ASN A 162 8.81 -17.95 1.86
N ASN A 163 8.53 -16.88 2.60
CA ASN A 163 8.53 -15.50 2.10
C ASN A 163 9.94 -14.93 1.89
N GLY A 164 11.00 -15.70 2.15
CA GLY A 164 12.38 -15.25 2.10
C GLY A 164 12.90 -14.68 3.43
N THR A 165 12.12 -14.77 4.52
CA THR A 165 12.63 -14.57 5.88
C THR A 165 13.51 -15.76 6.29
N GLU A 166 14.53 -15.48 7.08
CA GLU A 166 15.43 -16.47 7.65
C GLU A 166 15.54 -16.23 9.16
N ASP A 167 15.62 -17.30 9.96
CA ASP A 167 15.78 -17.21 11.42
C ASP A 167 17.25 -17.35 11.84
N ASP A 168 18.02 -18.17 11.11
CA ASP A 168 19.43 -18.40 11.40
C ASP A 168 20.28 -17.15 11.10
N VAL A 169 21.08 -16.72 12.08
CA VAL A 169 22.04 -15.61 11.90
C VAL A 169 23.32 -16.15 11.27
N LEU A 170 23.40 -16.09 9.94
CA LEU A 170 24.54 -16.54 9.14
C LEU A 170 25.43 -15.36 8.73
N ASN A 171 26.15 -14.76 9.69
CA ASN A 171 27.09 -13.68 9.40
C ASN A 171 28.50 -13.91 9.96
N GLU A 172 29.49 -13.44 9.21
CA GLU A 172 30.91 -13.50 9.55
C GLU A 172 31.60 -12.17 9.22
N ARG A 173 32.87 -12.04 9.60
CA ARG A 173 33.66 -10.84 9.28
C ARG A 173 34.19 -10.90 7.85
N ILE A 174 34.33 -9.75 7.20
CA ILE A 174 34.93 -9.64 5.84
C ILE A 174 36.28 -10.40 5.78
N SER A 175 37.11 -10.27 6.81
CA SER A 175 38.42 -10.93 6.91
C SER A 175 38.40 -12.47 7.06
N THR A 176 37.25 -13.13 7.25
CA THR A 176 37.18 -14.61 7.26
C THR A 176 37.09 -15.22 5.87
N PHE A 177 36.61 -14.45 4.89
CA PHE A 177 36.48 -14.88 3.50
C PHE A 177 37.81 -14.71 2.77
N ALA A 178 38.31 -15.77 2.13
CA ALA A 178 39.61 -15.73 1.46
C ALA A 178 39.57 -14.86 0.20
N GLU A 179 38.38 -14.78 -0.40
CA GLU A 179 37.98 -13.99 -1.55
C GLU A 179 38.15 -12.49 -1.25
N CYS A 180 37.79 -12.06 -0.03
CA CYS A 180 37.93 -10.70 0.48
C CYS A 180 39.36 -10.33 0.95
N LYS A 181 40.38 -11.14 0.63
CA LYS A 181 41.83 -10.85 0.81
C LYS A 181 42.30 -10.46 2.22
N ASN A 182 41.57 -10.84 3.27
CA ASN A 182 41.77 -10.37 4.66
C ASN A 182 41.50 -8.87 4.87
N ALA A 183 40.69 -8.23 4.04
CA ALA A 183 40.23 -6.85 4.23
C ALA A 183 39.52 -6.67 5.58
N SER A 184 39.72 -5.52 6.21
CA SER A 184 39.05 -5.14 7.47
C SER A 184 37.68 -4.52 7.23
N SER A 185 37.59 -3.66 6.22
CA SER A 185 36.36 -3.00 5.76
C SER A 185 36.14 -3.26 4.27
N ALA A 186 34.90 -3.09 3.78
CA ALA A 186 34.62 -3.08 2.36
C ALA A 186 35.37 -1.96 1.62
N LEU A 187 35.78 -0.89 2.32
CA LEU A 187 36.62 0.19 1.80
C LEU A 187 38.05 -0.28 1.41
N ASP A 188 38.57 -1.32 2.05
CA ASP A 188 39.93 -1.83 1.80
C ASP A 188 40.05 -2.71 0.55
N LEU A 189 38.91 -3.14 -0.03
CA LEU A 189 38.87 -4.08 -1.16
C LEU A 189 39.24 -3.40 -2.50
N LEU A 190 39.90 -4.14 -3.39
CA LEU A 190 40.06 -3.72 -4.79
C LEU A 190 38.78 -4.02 -5.57
N GLU A 191 38.49 -3.23 -6.60
CA GLU A 191 37.29 -3.40 -7.45
C GLU A 191 37.23 -4.82 -8.08
N GLU A 192 38.39 -5.34 -8.52
CA GLU A 192 38.53 -6.69 -9.08
C GLU A 192 38.24 -7.84 -8.09
N ASP A 193 38.20 -7.55 -6.78
CA ASP A 193 37.91 -8.53 -5.73
C ASP A 193 36.46 -8.47 -5.21
N LEU A 194 35.71 -7.40 -5.52
CA LEU A 194 34.37 -7.16 -4.97
C LEU A 194 33.38 -8.28 -5.33
N ASP A 195 33.31 -8.68 -6.60
CA ASP A 195 32.36 -9.71 -7.04
C ASP A 195 32.63 -11.07 -6.37
N ASN A 196 33.90 -11.44 -6.21
CA ASN A 196 34.29 -12.69 -5.54
C ASN A 196 33.99 -12.63 -4.03
N CYS A 197 34.28 -11.50 -3.39
CA CYS A 197 34.03 -11.28 -1.97
C CYS A 197 32.52 -11.31 -1.66
N LEU A 198 31.72 -10.57 -2.43
CA LEU A 198 30.26 -10.53 -2.27
C LEU A 198 29.64 -11.90 -2.59
N ALA A 199 30.08 -12.59 -3.65
CA ALA A 199 29.58 -13.93 -3.96
C ALA A 199 29.78 -14.93 -2.81
N ALA A 200 30.94 -14.92 -2.13
CA ALA A 200 31.19 -15.78 -0.98
C ALA A 200 30.29 -15.45 0.23
N MET A 201 29.98 -14.16 0.44
CA MET A 201 29.03 -13.74 1.48
C MET A 201 27.58 -14.12 1.14
N LEU A 202 27.18 -14.02 -0.14
CA LEU A 202 25.87 -14.44 -0.64
C LEU A 202 25.68 -15.97 -0.56
N GLU A 203 26.74 -16.75 -0.80
CA GLU A 203 26.73 -18.22 -0.62
C GLU A 203 26.51 -18.60 0.85
N LEU A 204 27.23 -17.97 1.79
CA LEU A 204 27.02 -18.17 3.23
C LEU A 204 25.57 -17.85 3.65
N ASN A 205 25.00 -16.77 3.11
CA ASN A 205 23.63 -16.34 3.39
C ASN A 205 22.55 -17.07 2.56
N ARG A 206 22.93 -18.04 1.72
CA ARG A 206 22.03 -18.80 0.83
C ARG A 206 21.16 -17.91 -0.09
N MET A 207 21.62 -16.69 -0.39
CA MET A 207 20.74 -15.62 -0.90
C MET A 207 20.02 -15.99 -2.21
N ALA A 208 20.69 -16.66 -3.15
CA ALA A 208 20.05 -17.10 -4.41
C ALA A 208 18.84 -18.02 -4.19
N SER A 209 18.92 -18.95 -3.22
CA SER A 209 17.79 -19.82 -2.87
C SER A 209 16.65 -19.05 -2.20
N LEU A 210 16.96 -17.99 -1.43
CA LEU A 210 15.95 -17.17 -0.76
C LEU A 210 15.27 -16.19 -1.74
N VAL A 211 15.99 -15.71 -2.77
CA VAL A 211 15.43 -14.94 -3.89
C VAL A 211 14.51 -15.83 -4.74
N GLU A 212 14.88 -17.10 -4.97
CA GLU A 212 13.99 -18.08 -5.61
C GLU A 212 12.72 -18.34 -4.77
N ASP A 213 12.85 -18.51 -3.45
CA ASP A 213 11.72 -18.70 -2.51
C ASP A 213 10.76 -17.50 -2.51
N ILE A 214 11.23 -16.26 -2.31
CA ILE A 214 10.36 -15.06 -2.26
C ILE A 214 9.65 -14.80 -3.59
N ARG A 215 10.31 -15.06 -4.72
CA ARG A 215 9.68 -14.98 -6.06
C ARG A 215 8.61 -16.06 -6.24
N ALA A 216 8.86 -17.29 -5.79
CA ALA A 216 7.88 -18.37 -5.82
C ALA A 216 6.67 -18.09 -4.89
N PHE A 217 6.91 -17.48 -3.73
CA PHE A 217 5.87 -17.02 -2.81
C PHE A 217 5.01 -15.92 -3.45
N ALA A 218 5.63 -14.88 -4.00
CA ALA A 218 4.96 -13.77 -4.67
C ALA A 218 4.11 -14.24 -5.86
N ALA A 219 4.66 -15.13 -6.69
CA ALA A 219 3.96 -15.73 -7.83
C ALA A 219 2.73 -16.53 -7.39
N ARG A 220 2.84 -17.30 -6.29
CA ARG A 220 1.69 -18.01 -5.71
C ARG A 220 0.62 -17.03 -5.23
N VAL A 221 0.98 -16.04 -4.41
CA VAL A 221 0.02 -15.06 -3.87
C VAL A 221 -0.75 -14.36 -4.99
N ARG A 222 -0.05 -13.89 -6.03
CA ARG A 222 -0.67 -13.31 -7.24
C ARG A 222 -1.62 -14.29 -7.93
N SER A 223 -1.21 -15.56 -8.09
CA SER A 223 -2.04 -16.60 -8.72
C SER A 223 -3.24 -17.08 -7.88
N GLU A 224 -3.26 -16.76 -6.57
CA GLU A 224 -4.36 -17.04 -5.66
C GLU A 224 -5.44 -15.94 -5.67
N GLN A 225 -5.17 -14.77 -6.27
CA GLN A 225 -6.13 -13.67 -6.34
C GLN A 225 -6.91 -13.65 -7.65
N GLU A 226 -8.24 -13.70 -7.56
CA GLU A 226 -9.12 -13.49 -8.72
C GLU A 226 -9.19 -11.99 -9.08
N PRO A 227 -9.02 -11.57 -10.35
CA PRO A 227 -9.02 -10.16 -10.73
C PRO A 227 -10.28 -9.37 -10.32
N VAL A 228 -11.43 -10.04 -10.26
CA VAL A 228 -12.70 -9.45 -9.79
C VAL A 228 -12.74 -9.17 -8.27
N MET A 229 -11.98 -9.92 -7.47
CA MET A 229 -11.78 -9.65 -6.04
C MET A 229 -10.82 -8.48 -5.85
N VAL A 230 -9.77 -8.39 -6.68
CA VAL A 230 -8.81 -7.27 -6.69
C VAL A 230 -9.50 -5.96 -7.07
N GLU A 231 -10.33 -5.95 -8.12
CA GLU A 231 -11.14 -4.77 -8.50
C GLU A 231 -12.05 -4.31 -7.35
N LEU A 232 -12.84 -5.22 -6.77
CA LEU A 232 -13.71 -4.87 -5.64
C LEU A 232 -12.89 -4.34 -4.45
N GLY A 233 -11.75 -4.95 -4.16
CA GLY A 233 -10.82 -4.51 -3.12
C GLY A 233 -10.27 -3.11 -3.36
N MET A 234 -9.82 -2.82 -4.58
CA MET A 234 -9.34 -1.49 -5.00
C MET A 234 -10.43 -0.45 -4.81
N ARG A 235 -11.64 -0.70 -5.34
CA ARG A 235 -12.76 0.23 -5.21
C ARG A 235 -13.12 0.51 -3.76
N LEU A 236 -13.11 -0.51 -2.89
CA LEU A 236 -13.36 -0.35 -1.44
C LEU A 236 -12.24 0.42 -0.73
N PHE A 237 -10.98 0.08 -1.02
CA PHE A 237 -9.79 0.68 -0.40
C PHE A 237 -9.69 2.20 -0.62
N HIS A 238 -10.13 2.65 -1.80
CA HIS A 238 -10.18 4.06 -2.18
C HIS A 238 -11.54 4.73 -1.86
N ASN A 239 -12.48 4.06 -1.19
CA ASN A 239 -13.80 4.62 -0.89
C ASN A 239 -13.91 5.18 0.53
N LYS A 240 -14.55 6.35 0.66
CA LYS A 240 -14.70 7.05 1.95
C LYS A 240 -15.88 6.57 2.78
N SER A 241 -16.85 5.83 2.22
CA SER A 241 -18.00 5.27 2.96
C SER A 241 -17.59 4.31 4.10
N LEU A 242 -16.33 3.85 4.10
CA LEU A 242 -15.72 3.02 5.13
C LEU A 242 -15.12 3.81 6.33
N SER A 243 -15.17 5.15 6.35
CA SER A 243 -14.95 5.94 7.58
C SER A 243 -16.28 6.42 8.18
N ALA A 244 -16.33 6.57 9.50
CA ALA A 244 -17.53 7.03 10.21
C ALA A 244 -17.98 8.42 9.73
N ASN A 245 -17.00 9.31 9.50
CA ASN A 245 -17.19 10.68 9.01
C ASN A 245 -17.42 10.77 7.49
N GLN A 246 -17.24 9.67 6.74
CA GLN A 246 -17.29 9.57 5.28
C GLN A 246 -16.34 10.51 4.52
N ASP A 247 -15.19 10.83 5.12
CA ASP A 247 -14.19 11.79 4.65
C ASP A 247 -12.76 11.20 4.53
N ALA A 248 -12.58 9.92 4.87
CA ALA A 248 -11.30 9.22 4.81
C ALA A 248 -11.48 7.81 4.25
N SER A 249 -10.48 7.32 3.53
CA SER A 249 -10.39 5.96 2.96
C SER A 249 -9.07 5.34 3.38
N CYS A 250 -8.85 4.05 3.10
CA CYS A 250 -7.56 3.41 3.34
C CYS A 250 -6.44 4.14 2.57
N SER A 251 -6.71 4.56 1.32
CA SER A 251 -5.79 5.36 0.51
C SER A 251 -5.57 6.80 0.98
N SER A 252 -6.26 7.29 2.02
CA SER A 252 -5.93 8.58 2.67
C SER A 252 -4.58 8.53 3.41
N CYS A 253 -4.14 7.35 3.83
CA CYS A 253 -2.85 7.12 4.51
C CYS A 253 -1.93 6.15 3.75
N HIS A 254 -2.47 5.43 2.76
CA HIS A 254 -1.77 4.32 2.07
C HIS A 254 -1.98 4.37 0.54
N HIS A 255 -1.74 5.53 -0.08
CA HIS A 255 -1.95 5.69 -1.53
C HIS A 255 -0.80 5.02 -2.31
N PRO A 256 -1.06 4.15 -3.32
CA PRO A 256 0.02 3.45 -4.05
C PRO A 256 1.11 4.38 -4.61
N ALA A 257 0.71 5.52 -5.20
CA ALA A 257 1.63 6.52 -5.74
C ALA A 257 2.47 7.30 -4.71
N ILE A 258 2.27 7.11 -3.40
CA ILE A 258 3.07 7.75 -2.34
C ILE A 258 3.85 6.70 -1.58
N GLY A 259 5.18 6.77 -1.65
CA GLY A 259 6.07 6.02 -0.75
C GLY A 259 5.80 4.52 -0.67
N CYS A 260 5.47 3.87 -1.79
CA CYS A 260 5.14 2.44 -1.84
C CYS A 260 3.88 2.08 -1.01
N GLY A 261 2.89 2.97 -0.96
CA GLY A 261 1.66 2.80 -0.19
C GLY A 261 1.73 3.33 1.25
N GLY A 262 2.47 4.41 1.47
CA GLY A 262 2.43 5.23 2.69
C GLY A 262 1.85 6.63 2.41
N ASP A 263 2.17 7.61 3.26
CA ASP A 263 1.67 9.00 3.14
C ASP A 263 2.78 10.08 3.12
N ASN A 264 4.06 9.72 3.27
CA ASN A 264 5.19 10.65 3.46
C ASN A 264 5.01 11.61 4.67
N LEU A 265 4.22 11.23 5.68
CA LEU A 265 4.09 11.95 6.95
C LEU A 265 4.78 11.18 8.08
N SER A 266 5.19 11.91 9.13
CA SER A 266 5.72 11.26 10.35
C SER A 266 4.57 10.63 11.14
N MET A 267 3.46 11.34 11.27
CA MET A 267 2.21 10.85 11.86
C MET A 267 1.03 11.13 10.90
N PRO A 268 0.25 10.11 10.50
CA PRO A 268 -0.85 10.29 9.55
C PRO A 268 -1.97 11.22 10.08
N VAL A 269 -2.73 11.77 9.13
CA VAL A 269 -3.96 12.53 9.40
C VAL A 269 -5.12 11.79 8.75
N GLY A 270 -5.92 11.09 9.56
CA GLY A 270 -7.07 10.30 9.10
C GLY A 270 -8.27 11.16 8.71
N VAL A 271 -9.32 11.07 9.52
CA VAL A 271 -10.57 11.85 9.41
C VAL A 271 -10.40 13.34 9.71
N ASN A 272 -11.44 14.12 9.38
CA ASN A 272 -11.59 15.56 9.62
C ASN A 272 -10.57 16.46 8.89
N ALA A 273 -9.89 15.94 7.85
CA ALA A 273 -8.95 16.72 7.05
C ALA A 273 -9.63 17.93 6.38
N ILE A 274 -8.99 19.11 6.45
CA ILE A 274 -9.50 20.37 5.85
C ILE A 274 -9.69 20.20 4.33
N ASP A 275 -8.71 19.59 3.68
CA ASP A 275 -8.79 19.14 2.30
C ASP A 275 -8.69 17.61 2.29
N VAL A 276 -9.83 16.95 2.09
CA VAL A 276 -9.94 15.49 2.02
C VAL A 276 -9.07 14.91 0.90
N ALA A 277 -8.92 15.60 -0.23
CA ALA A 277 -8.19 15.11 -1.39
C ALA A 277 -6.67 15.29 -1.27
N LEU A 278 -6.21 16.26 -0.46
CA LEU A 278 -4.78 16.48 -0.25
C LEU A 278 -4.15 15.36 0.57
N LEU A 279 -3.20 14.65 -0.03
CA LEU A 279 -2.40 13.62 0.63
C LEU A 279 -0.97 14.07 0.91
N GLY A 280 -0.42 13.53 2.00
CA GLY A 280 0.95 13.80 2.45
C GLY A 280 1.21 15.24 2.91
N PRO A 281 2.44 15.76 2.74
CA PRO A 281 2.87 17.04 3.30
C PRO A 281 1.92 18.22 3.05
N GLY A 282 1.34 18.73 4.14
CA GLY A 282 0.36 19.82 4.14
C GLY A 282 -1.06 19.38 4.53
N ARG A 283 -1.36 18.07 4.55
CA ARG A 283 -2.61 17.53 5.10
C ARG A 283 -2.70 17.84 6.60
N SER A 284 -3.87 18.30 7.05
CA SER A 284 -4.15 18.69 8.44
C SER A 284 -5.66 18.64 8.70
N ASP A 285 -6.05 18.33 9.93
CA ASP A 285 -7.44 18.42 10.42
C ASP A 285 -7.85 19.83 10.86
N GLY A 286 -6.91 20.78 10.91
CA GLY A 286 -7.16 22.16 11.35
C GLY A 286 -7.40 22.35 12.84
N VAL A 287 -7.30 21.29 13.65
CA VAL A 287 -7.61 21.29 15.08
C VAL A 287 -6.40 20.88 15.91
N ASN A 288 -5.73 19.80 15.52
CA ASN A 288 -4.59 19.24 16.26
C ASN A 288 -3.27 19.74 15.68
N GLU A 289 -2.46 20.39 16.53
CA GLU A 289 -1.12 20.86 16.14
C GLU A 289 -0.11 19.72 15.96
N VAL A 290 -0.43 18.54 16.47
CA VAL A 290 0.30 17.27 16.31
C VAL A 290 -0.76 16.21 16.00
N PRO A 291 -0.65 15.42 14.92
CA PRO A 291 -1.66 14.44 14.55
C PRO A 291 -1.89 13.37 15.63
N LEU A 292 -3.11 12.84 15.66
CA LEU A 292 -3.55 11.87 16.67
C LEU A 292 -3.29 10.40 16.28
N VAL A 293 -2.85 10.11 15.05
CA VAL A 293 -2.41 8.76 14.67
C VAL A 293 -0.97 8.58 15.18
N PRO A 294 -0.70 7.70 16.15
CA PRO A 294 0.53 7.74 16.96
C PRO A 294 1.77 7.14 16.27
N ARG A 295 1.60 6.54 15.09
CA ARG A 295 2.64 5.83 14.35
C ARG A 295 2.59 6.17 12.86
N ASN A 296 3.73 6.12 12.20
CA ASN A 296 3.88 6.31 10.77
C ASN A 296 3.12 5.22 10.00
N ALA A 297 2.45 5.60 8.90
CA ALA A 297 1.78 4.67 8.00
C ALA A 297 2.80 3.75 7.32
N GLN A 298 2.74 2.46 7.62
CA GLN A 298 3.62 1.47 6.98
C GLN A 298 3.27 1.38 5.47
N PRO A 299 4.25 1.25 4.58
CA PRO A 299 3.98 0.99 3.16
C PRO A 299 3.20 -0.33 3.02
N ILE A 300 2.12 -0.31 2.23
CA ILE A 300 1.33 -1.53 1.94
C ILE A 300 1.95 -2.38 0.83
N CYS A 301 2.92 -1.87 0.08
CA CYS A 301 3.64 -2.70 -0.88
C CYS A 301 4.38 -3.84 -0.16
N ASN A 302 4.38 -5.02 -0.77
CA ASN A 302 4.87 -6.27 -0.18
C ASN A 302 4.14 -6.72 1.11
N ALA A 303 2.99 -6.15 1.47
CA ALA A 303 2.30 -6.50 2.72
C ALA A 303 1.82 -7.97 2.77
N SER A 304 1.56 -8.61 1.63
CA SER A 304 1.26 -10.05 1.56
C SER A 304 2.45 -10.97 1.80
N LEU A 305 3.69 -10.45 1.80
CA LEU A 305 4.88 -11.25 2.08
C LEU A 305 5.09 -11.48 3.58
N TRP A 306 4.43 -10.76 4.48
CA TRP A 306 4.53 -11.01 5.92
C TRP A 306 3.87 -12.35 6.30
N SER A 307 4.54 -13.12 7.15
CA SER A 307 4.12 -14.46 7.56
C SER A 307 3.82 -14.59 9.06
N ARG A 308 4.39 -13.71 9.89
CA ARG A 308 4.28 -13.76 11.36
C ARG A 308 3.33 -12.72 11.93
N GLY A 309 3.22 -11.55 11.32
CA GLY A 309 2.31 -10.51 11.81
C GLY A 309 2.40 -9.19 11.07
N LEU A 310 1.39 -8.34 11.33
CA LEU A 310 1.19 -7.00 10.79
C LEU A 310 1.04 -5.98 11.93
N PHE A 311 1.07 -4.70 11.54
CA PHE A 311 1.33 -3.54 12.40
C PHE A 311 2.74 -3.51 13.00
N TRP A 312 3.14 -2.33 13.48
CA TRP A 312 4.43 -2.11 14.15
C TRP A 312 4.63 -2.93 15.43
N ASP A 313 3.56 -3.39 16.07
CA ASP A 313 3.55 -4.12 17.35
C ASP A 313 3.23 -5.63 17.23
N ASN A 314 3.00 -6.15 16.01
CA ASN A 314 2.51 -7.52 15.75
C ASN A 314 1.15 -7.85 16.42
N ARG A 315 0.29 -6.87 16.71
CA ARG A 315 -1.04 -7.11 17.32
C ARG A 315 -1.98 -7.94 16.45
N VAL A 316 -1.73 -8.02 15.14
CA VAL A 316 -2.28 -9.05 14.24
C VAL A 316 -1.15 -10.02 13.94
N SER A 317 -1.23 -11.25 14.43
CA SER A 317 -0.14 -12.23 14.33
C SER A 317 -0.59 -13.66 14.05
N MET A 318 0.32 -14.43 13.46
CA MET A 318 0.19 -15.86 13.24
C MET A 318 0.97 -16.61 14.32
N SER A 319 0.31 -17.52 15.03
CA SER A 319 1.00 -18.39 15.99
C SER A 319 1.95 -19.38 15.28
N PRO A 320 2.95 -19.97 15.97
CA PRO A 320 3.83 -21.00 15.39
C PRO A 320 3.12 -22.26 14.86
N ASN A 321 1.83 -22.43 15.15
CA ASN A 321 0.99 -23.51 14.63
C ASN A 321 -0.02 -23.04 13.57
N GLY A 322 0.20 -21.88 12.94
CA GLY A 322 -0.61 -21.36 11.84
C GLY A 322 -1.99 -20.85 12.25
N VAL A 323 -2.17 -20.40 13.50
CA VAL A 323 -3.45 -19.87 13.98
C VAL A 323 -3.35 -18.37 14.16
N LEU A 324 -4.16 -17.64 13.40
CA LEU A 324 -4.34 -16.19 13.53
C LEU A 324 -4.73 -15.82 14.97
N ARG A 325 -4.17 -14.72 15.46
CA ARG A 325 -4.51 -14.08 16.72
C ARG A 325 -4.54 -12.58 16.52
N THR A 326 -5.56 -11.94 17.05
CA THR A 326 -5.63 -10.49 17.20
C THR A 326 -6.18 -10.13 18.58
N ASP A 327 -6.10 -8.85 18.94
CA ASP A 327 -6.69 -8.35 20.20
C ASP A 327 -8.22 -8.48 20.24
N SER A 328 -8.88 -8.56 19.07
CA SER A 328 -10.31 -8.86 18.97
C SER A 328 -10.55 -10.35 18.71
N ARG A 329 -11.30 -10.98 19.62
CA ARG A 329 -11.72 -12.39 19.46
C ARG A 329 -12.60 -12.58 18.22
N ASP A 330 -13.42 -11.60 17.88
CA ASP A 330 -14.38 -11.70 16.79
C ASP A 330 -13.69 -11.54 15.44
N VAL A 331 -12.79 -10.56 15.28
CA VAL A 331 -11.93 -10.45 14.08
C VAL A 331 -11.15 -11.73 13.85
N THR A 332 -10.58 -12.31 14.91
CA THR A 332 -9.87 -13.60 14.85
C THR A 332 -10.78 -14.72 14.32
N ASN A 333 -12.02 -14.82 14.81
CA ASN A 333 -12.97 -15.86 14.44
C ASN A 333 -13.53 -15.66 13.01
N ASN A 334 -13.93 -14.44 12.66
CA ASN A 334 -14.52 -14.10 11.36
C ASN A 334 -13.50 -14.31 10.23
N THR A 335 -12.27 -13.83 10.41
CA THR A 335 -11.17 -14.04 9.44
C THR A 335 -10.85 -15.52 9.28
N ALA A 336 -10.76 -16.28 10.38
CA ALA A 336 -10.55 -17.72 10.31
C ALA A 336 -11.71 -18.49 9.66
N ALA A 337 -12.94 -17.97 9.73
CA ALA A 337 -14.10 -18.54 9.03
C ALA A 337 -14.10 -18.22 7.52
N ALA A 338 -13.64 -17.03 7.13
CA ALA A 338 -13.60 -16.59 5.73
C ALA A 338 -12.41 -17.18 4.94
N VAL A 339 -11.18 -17.07 5.47
CA VAL A 339 -9.93 -17.41 4.76
C VAL A 339 -9.02 -18.40 5.51
N GLY A 340 -9.41 -18.85 6.70
CA GLY A 340 -8.65 -19.80 7.50
C GLY A 340 -7.28 -19.26 7.91
N SER A 341 -6.22 -19.98 7.56
CA SER A 341 -4.81 -19.59 7.76
C SER A 341 -4.11 -19.33 6.42
N GLY A 342 -4.85 -18.93 5.38
CA GLY A 342 -4.32 -18.64 4.05
C GLY A 342 -3.47 -17.37 3.99
N SER A 343 -2.90 -17.10 2.81
CA SER A 343 -2.09 -15.92 2.48
C SER A 343 -2.76 -14.58 2.85
N LEU A 344 -4.09 -14.50 2.73
CA LEU A 344 -4.87 -13.30 3.07
C LEU A 344 -5.18 -13.11 4.57
N ALA A 345 -4.94 -14.11 5.42
CA ALA A 345 -5.47 -14.10 6.80
C ALA A 345 -4.91 -12.95 7.66
N LEU A 346 -3.67 -12.53 7.44
CA LEU A 346 -3.10 -11.38 8.14
C LEU A 346 -3.70 -10.05 7.63
N LEU A 347 -3.73 -9.85 6.30
CA LEU A 347 -4.25 -8.63 5.67
C LEU A 347 -5.74 -8.42 5.98
N MET A 348 -6.56 -9.45 5.82
CA MET A 348 -7.98 -9.40 6.14
C MET A 348 -8.21 -9.03 7.62
N ALA A 349 -7.41 -9.58 8.53
CA ALA A 349 -7.50 -9.26 9.95
C ALA A 349 -7.02 -7.83 10.27
N GLN A 350 -6.01 -7.32 9.55
CA GLN A 350 -5.49 -5.96 9.68
C GLN A 350 -6.57 -4.92 9.30
N ALA A 351 -7.28 -5.14 8.19
CA ALA A 351 -8.28 -4.21 7.66
C ALA A 351 -9.45 -3.92 8.61
N HIS A 352 -9.65 -4.77 9.63
CA HIS A 352 -10.71 -4.61 10.63
C HIS A 352 -10.42 -3.55 11.72
N PHE A 353 -9.18 -3.08 11.87
CA PHE A 353 -8.82 -2.17 12.97
C PHE A 353 -8.93 -0.68 12.63
N PRO A 354 -8.43 -0.17 11.49
CA PRO A 354 -8.46 1.27 11.19
C PRO A 354 -9.87 1.86 11.18
N VAL A 355 -10.83 1.12 10.61
CA VAL A 355 -12.26 1.44 10.55
C VAL A 355 -12.95 1.67 11.91
N THR A 356 -12.28 1.29 13.01
CA THR A 356 -12.75 1.42 14.39
C THR A 356 -11.82 2.26 15.28
N ALA A 357 -10.74 2.81 14.73
CA ALA A 357 -9.81 3.66 15.45
C ALA A 357 -10.21 5.14 15.29
N PRO A 358 -10.61 5.84 16.38
CA PRO A 358 -11.08 7.23 16.31
C PRO A 358 -10.18 8.21 15.52
N PRO A 359 -8.84 8.21 15.68
CA PRO A 359 -7.98 9.14 14.93
C PRO A 359 -7.70 8.72 13.48
N GLU A 360 -8.03 7.48 13.09
CA GLU A 360 -7.76 6.94 11.75
C GLU A 360 -9.00 7.07 10.86
N MET A 361 -10.07 6.34 11.15
CA MET A 361 -11.30 6.32 10.32
C MET A 361 -12.57 6.75 11.08
N GLY A 362 -12.41 7.42 12.21
CA GLY A 362 -13.47 8.22 12.86
C GLY A 362 -14.00 7.66 14.17
N ASP A 363 -14.41 8.57 15.06
CA ASP A 363 -14.99 8.24 16.35
C ASP A 363 -16.46 7.85 16.19
N ILE A 364 -16.78 6.58 16.40
CA ILE A 364 -18.14 6.05 16.24
C ILE A 364 -19.11 6.58 17.32
N ILE A 365 -18.60 7.03 18.47
CA ILE A 365 -19.41 7.55 19.58
C ILE A 365 -19.99 8.92 19.22
N ASP A 366 -19.26 9.73 18.44
CA ASP A 366 -19.75 11.02 17.91
C ASP A 366 -20.95 10.85 16.96
N PHE A 367 -21.12 9.66 16.36
CA PHE A 367 -22.30 9.30 15.55
C PHE A 367 -23.40 8.60 16.36
N GLY A 368 -23.26 8.53 17.68
CA GLY A 368 -24.25 7.97 18.59
C GLY A 368 -24.22 6.44 18.70
N TYR A 369 -23.11 5.80 18.34
CA TYR A 369 -22.90 4.39 18.61
C TYR A 369 -22.67 4.16 20.12
N ASP A 370 -23.31 3.15 20.70
CA ASP A 370 -23.12 2.72 22.09
C ASP A 370 -22.11 1.57 22.12
N ASP A 371 -20.84 1.89 22.36
CA ASP A 371 -19.74 0.93 22.45
C ASP A 371 -19.91 -0.04 23.64
N THR A 372 -20.66 0.35 24.68
CA THR A 372 -20.88 -0.47 25.88
C THR A 372 -21.74 -1.72 25.63
N VAL A 373 -22.38 -1.82 24.46
CA VAL A 373 -23.15 -3.01 24.04
C VAL A 373 -22.47 -3.84 22.95
N ASP A 374 -21.35 -3.37 22.39
CA ASP A 374 -20.52 -4.06 21.39
C ASP A 374 -19.04 -3.72 21.62
N GLU A 375 -18.48 -4.20 22.74
CA GLU A 375 -17.09 -3.95 23.18
C GLU A 375 -16.01 -4.37 22.15
N ASN A 376 -16.38 -5.15 21.13
CA ASN A 376 -15.49 -5.59 20.04
C ASN A 376 -15.69 -4.82 18.72
N PHE A 377 -16.69 -3.95 18.61
CA PHE A 377 -17.12 -3.27 17.36
C PHE A 377 -17.50 -4.23 16.22
N THR A 378 -18.04 -5.40 16.55
CA THR A 378 -18.43 -6.43 15.59
C THR A 378 -19.71 -6.05 14.85
N ALA A 379 -20.76 -5.64 15.58
CA ALA A 379 -22.01 -5.15 14.99
C ALA A 379 -21.81 -3.78 14.31
N TYR A 380 -20.94 -2.91 14.84
CA TYR A 380 -20.58 -1.68 14.13
C TYR A 380 -20.06 -1.98 12.71
N ARG A 381 -19.07 -2.87 12.57
CA ARG A 381 -18.51 -3.21 11.26
C ARG A 381 -19.52 -3.92 10.36
N GLU A 382 -20.10 -5.02 10.83
CA GLU A 382 -20.92 -5.91 10.00
C GLU A 382 -22.31 -5.34 9.68
N ASP A 383 -22.94 -4.58 10.59
CA ASP A 383 -24.32 -4.07 10.40
C ASP A 383 -24.39 -2.56 10.06
N ILE A 384 -23.48 -1.73 10.57
CA ILE A 384 -23.52 -0.26 10.36
C ILE A 384 -22.60 0.16 9.21
N LEU A 385 -21.32 -0.18 9.28
CA LEU A 385 -20.32 0.28 8.32
C LEU A 385 -20.52 -0.36 6.94
N ALA A 386 -20.81 -1.66 6.89
CA ALA A 386 -21.19 -2.34 5.66
C ALA A 386 -22.46 -1.73 5.02
N ALA A 387 -23.39 -1.20 5.82
CA ALA A 387 -24.62 -0.55 5.34
C ALA A 387 -24.43 0.90 4.85
N ASN A 388 -23.25 1.50 5.02
CA ASN A 388 -22.91 2.76 4.35
C ASN A 388 -22.72 2.58 2.83
N LEU A 389 -22.42 1.37 2.37
CA LEU A 389 -22.30 1.05 0.95
C LEU A 389 -23.69 0.89 0.34
N ASP A 390 -24.04 1.74 -0.63
CA ASP A 390 -25.33 1.63 -1.32
C ASP A 390 -25.47 0.28 -2.06
N ILE A 391 -26.49 -0.48 -1.70
CA ILE A 391 -26.66 -1.85 -2.19
C ILE A 391 -26.98 -1.92 -3.69
N GLU A 392 -27.64 -0.91 -4.27
CA GLU A 392 -27.94 -0.89 -5.71
C GLU A 392 -26.68 -0.62 -6.52
N ALA A 393 -25.82 0.28 -6.03
CA ALA A 393 -24.52 0.60 -6.62
C ALA A 393 -23.47 -0.51 -6.48
N TRP A 394 -23.33 -1.09 -5.28
CA TRP A 394 -22.22 -2.01 -4.96
C TRP A 394 -22.50 -3.48 -5.29
N ALA A 395 -23.76 -3.93 -5.28
CA ALA A 395 -24.09 -5.34 -5.52
C ALA A 395 -23.51 -5.94 -6.82
N PRO A 396 -23.39 -5.23 -7.96
CA PRO A 396 -22.76 -5.79 -9.17
C PRO A 396 -21.31 -6.22 -8.98
N LEU A 397 -20.51 -5.50 -8.18
CA LEU A 397 -19.13 -5.87 -7.87
C LEU A 397 -19.08 -7.06 -6.90
N PHE A 398 -19.91 -7.05 -5.85
CA PHE A 398 -20.02 -8.19 -4.92
C PHE A 398 -20.50 -9.47 -5.62
N ILE A 399 -21.49 -9.38 -6.52
CA ILE A 399 -21.96 -10.52 -7.35
C ILE A 399 -20.82 -11.05 -8.23
N SER A 400 -20.00 -10.16 -8.79
CA SER A 400 -18.87 -10.56 -9.63
C SER A 400 -17.77 -11.26 -8.85
N ALA A 401 -17.53 -10.85 -7.59
CA ALA A 401 -16.43 -11.30 -6.75
C ALA A 401 -16.79 -12.53 -5.87
N PHE A 402 -17.99 -12.56 -5.30
CA PHE A 402 -18.47 -13.61 -4.37
C PHE A 402 -19.59 -14.49 -4.95
N GLY A 403 -20.19 -14.12 -6.08
CA GLY A 403 -21.30 -14.85 -6.72
C GLY A 403 -22.70 -14.45 -6.25
N ASP A 404 -22.81 -13.57 -5.26
CA ASP A 404 -24.08 -12.99 -4.78
C ASP A 404 -23.87 -11.54 -4.27
N GLY A 405 -24.96 -10.80 -4.07
CA GLY A 405 -24.95 -9.38 -3.68
C GLY A 405 -24.96 -9.10 -2.17
N GLU A 406 -24.66 -10.08 -1.32
CA GLU A 406 -24.51 -9.85 0.12
C GLU A 406 -23.26 -9.01 0.39
N ILE A 407 -23.47 -7.87 1.04
CA ILE A 407 -22.44 -6.96 1.55
C ILE A 407 -22.38 -7.15 3.07
N ASN A 408 -21.20 -7.49 3.58
CA ASN A 408 -20.86 -7.53 4.99
C ASN A 408 -19.37 -7.18 5.15
N PHE A 409 -18.92 -6.81 6.35
CA PHE A 409 -17.56 -6.32 6.56
C PHE A 409 -16.51 -7.43 6.40
N SER A 410 -16.84 -8.67 6.76
CA SER A 410 -15.97 -9.81 6.47
C SER A 410 -15.65 -9.94 4.97
N ARG A 411 -16.63 -9.75 4.07
CA ARG A 411 -16.41 -9.71 2.61
C ARG A 411 -15.65 -8.46 2.16
N ILE A 412 -15.93 -7.29 2.73
CA ILE A 412 -15.19 -6.03 2.45
C ILE A 412 -13.70 -6.22 2.77
N ALA A 413 -13.38 -6.71 3.97
CA ALA A 413 -12.00 -6.95 4.42
C ALA A 413 -11.30 -8.05 3.59
N GLN A 414 -12.01 -9.09 3.14
CA GLN A 414 -11.45 -10.10 2.25
C GLN A 414 -11.11 -9.53 0.86
N ALA A 415 -11.94 -8.64 0.32
CA ALA A 415 -11.67 -7.98 -0.96
C ALA A 415 -10.50 -7.00 -0.85
N ILE A 416 -10.47 -6.16 0.20
CA ILE A 416 -9.33 -5.28 0.51
C ILE A 416 -8.04 -6.08 0.59
N ALA A 417 -8.03 -7.20 1.33
CA ALA A 417 -6.88 -8.08 1.44
C ALA A 417 -6.41 -8.64 0.09
N ALA A 418 -7.33 -8.97 -0.82
CA ALA A 418 -6.97 -9.45 -2.16
C ALA A 418 -6.29 -8.34 -3.00
N TYR A 419 -6.75 -7.10 -2.88
CA TYR A 419 -6.14 -5.92 -3.52
C TYR A 419 -4.76 -5.58 -2.94
N GLU A 420 -4.61 -5.55 -1.62
CA GLU A 420 -3.31 -5.38 -0.96
C GLU A 420 -2.34 -6.50 -1.35
N ALA A 421 -2.86 -7.73 -1.51
CA ALA A 421 -2.01 -8.89 -1.73
C ALA A 421 -1.28 -8.92 -3.08
N VAL A 422 -1.78 -8.22 -4.10
CA VAL A 422 -1.13 -8.14 -5.42
C VAL A 422 -0.06 -7.05 -5.53
N GLN A 423 0.04 -6.13 -4.54
CA GLN A 423 0.98 -5.00 -4.52
C GLN A 423 2.41 -5.41 -4.18
N ILE A 424 2.94 -6.38 -4.94
CA ILE A 424 4.26 -6.95 -4.70
C ILE A 424 5.27 -6.29 -5.64
N PHE A 425 6.28 -5.65 -5.05
CA PHE A 425 7.34 -4.90 -5.70
C PHE A 425 8.68 -5.36 -5.15
N ILE A 426 9.29 -6.31 -5.86
CA ILE A 426 10.52 -7.02 -5.45
C ILE A 426 11.56 -7.08 -6.57
N ASP A 427 11.31 -6.49 -7.73
CA ASP A 427 12.18 -6.55 -8.91
C ASP A 427 13.27 -5.47 -8.85
N ASN A 428 14.21 -5.67 -7.93
CA ASN A 428 15.24 -4.70 -7.56
C ASN A 428 16.66 -5.04 -8.10
N PRO A 429 17.56 -4.05 -8.25
CA PRO A 429 18.94 -4.25 -8.73
C PRO A 429 19.76 -5.28 -7.94
N PHE A 430 19.60 -5.37 -6.62
CA PHE A 430 20.32 -6.37 -5.82
C PHE A 430 19.89 -7.80 -6.15
N PHE A 431 18.59 -8.07 -6.31
CA PHE A 431 18.10 -9.38 -6.75
C PHE A 431 18.62 -9.73 -8.15
N ALA A 432 18.60 -8.79 -9.09
CA ALA A 432 19.18 -9.00 -10.41
C ALA A 432 20.68 -9.38 -10.36
N TYR A 433 21.45 -8.81 -9.42
CA TYR A 433 22.84 -9.19 -9.17
C TYR A 433 22.97 -10.61 -8.59
N VAL A 434 22.15 -10.97 -7.60
CA VAL A 434 22.09 -12.33 -7.03
C VAL A 434 21.75 -13.36 -8.12
N GLU A 435 20.90 -12.99 -9.07
CA GLU A 435 20.48 -13.82 -10.22
C GLU A 435 21.51 -13.83 -11.37
N GLY A 436 22.68 -13.23 -11.17
CA GLY A 436 23.84 -13.34 -12.06
C GLY A 436 24.12 -12.13 -12.94
N ASN A 437 23.30 -11.08 -12.89
CA ASN A 437 23.62 -9.81 -13.57
C ASN A 437 24.64 -9.01 -12.75
N LEU A 438 25.92 -9.36 -12.87
CA LEU A 438 27.03 -8.69 -12.15
C LEU A 438 27.21 -7.20 -12.51
N GLN A 439 26.44 -6.67 -13.46
CA GLN A 439 26.39 -5.26 -13.85
C GLN A 439 25.16 -4.52 -13.30
N ALA A 440 24.26 -5.20 -12.58
CA ALA A 440 23.13 -4.56 -11.89
C ALA A 440 23.56 -3.70 -10.70
N LEU A 441 24.76 -3.95 -10.15
CA LEU A 441 25.38 -3.13 -9.09
C LEU A 441 26.69 -2.52 -9.58
N SER A 442 26.93 -1.28 -9.17
CA SER A 442 28.18 -0.54 -9.26
C SER A 442 29.18 -0.94 -8.16
N THR A 443 30.40 -0.38 -8.25
CA THR A 443 31.48 -0.58 -7.29
C THR A 443 31.10 -0.19 -5.85
N GLU A 444 30.35 0.91 -5.65
CA GLU A 444 29.99 1.37 -4.30
C GLU A 444 28.81 0.59 -3.73
N GLU A 445 27.82 0.25 -4.55
CA GLU A 445 26.70 -0.61 -4.16
C GLU A 445 27.17 -2.01 -3.72
N LYS A 446 28.16 -2.60 -4.41
CA LYS A 446 28.80 -3.86 -4.00
C LYS A 446 29.54 -3.73 -2.66
N ARG A 447 30.23 -2.60 -2.42
CA ARG A 447 30.87 -2.33 -1.12
C ARG A 447 29.83 -2.17 -0.01
N GLY A 448 28.73 -1.47 -0.29
CA GLY A 448 27.59 -1.34 0.61
C GLY A 448 26.98 -2.68 1.01
N ALA A 449 26.75 -3.57 0.03
CA ALA A 449 26.26 -4.92 0.28
C ALA A 449 27.21 -5.73 1.19
N ILE A 450 28.52 -5.67 0.91
CA ILE A 450 29.57 -6.31 1.74
C ILE A 450 29.58 -5.74 3.16
N THR A 451 29.51 -4.41 3.33
CA THR A 451 29.43 -3.75 4.64
C THR A 451 28.19 -4.19 5.40
N PHE A 452 27.00 -4.10 4.79
CA PHE A 452 25.72 -4.48 5.37
C PHE A 452 25.68 -5.94 5.84
N MET A 453 26.21 -6.86 5.01
CA MET A 453 26.24 -8.28 5.34
C MET A 453 27.32 -8.66 6.36
N SER A 454 28.28 -7.77 6.62
CA SER A 454 29.35 -8.03 7.58
C SER A 454 28.81 -8.13 9.00
N ARG A 455 29.35 -9.09 9.76
CA ARG A 455 29.00 -9.28 11.18
C ARG A 455 29.28 -8.05 12.04
N ASP A 456 30.31 -7.27 11.73
CA ASP A 456 30.70 -6.11 12.55
C ASP A 456 29.81 -4.87 12.28
N ALA A 457 29.03 -4.84 11.19
CA ALA A 457 27.97 -3.84 10.95
C ALA A 457 26.66 -4.16 11.69
N GLY A 458 26.36 -5.45 11.89
CA GLY A 458 25.22 -5.92 12.70
C GLY A 458 23.85 -5.90 12.02
N CYS A 459 23.70 -5.30 10.83
CA CYS A 459 22.42 -5.15 10.14
C CYS A 459 21.67 -6.48 9.94
N THR A 460 22.40 -7.52 9.52
CA THR A 460 21.88 -8.89 9.30
C THR A 460 21.46 -9.64 10.57
N PHE A 461 21.64 -9.08 11.76
CA PHE A 461 21.03 -9.63 12.96
C PHE A 461 19.49 -9.55 12.89
N CYS A 462 18.97 -8.39 12.44
CA CYS A 462 17.52 -8.15 12.29
C CYS A 462 17.06 -8.30 10.84
N HIS A 463 17.83 -7.78 9.88
CA HIS A 463 17.47 -7.63 8.47
C HIS A 463 18.21 -8.64 7.61
N LYS A 464 17.67 -9.86 7.54
CA LYS A 464 18.29 -11.03 6.89
C LYS A 464 17.30 -11.74 5.96
N GLY A 465 17.86 -12.62 5.14
CA GLY A 465 17.15 -13.31 4.06
C GLY A 465 16.75 -12.36 2.92
N ALA A 466 16.07 -12.88 1.91
CA ALA A 466 15.64 -12.08 0.76
C ALA A 466 14.52 -11.09 1.12
N PHE A 467 13.73 -11.34 2.17
CA PHE A 467 12.75 -10.35 2.66
C PHE A 467 13.38 -9.26 3.55
N PHE A 468 14.71 -9.31 3.80
CA PHE A 468 15.44 -8.34 4.64
C PHE A 468 14.80 -8.09 6.01
N THR A 469 14.18 -9.11 6.60
CA THR A 469 13.60 -9.06 7.95
C THR A 469 13.48 -10.46 8.55
N SER A 470 13.63 -10.51 9.87
CA SER A 470 13.31 -11.66 10.74
C SER A 470 11.85 -11.65 11.24
N GLU A 471 11.07 -10.62 10.87
CA GLU A 471 9.69 -10.33 11.32
C GLU A 471 9.50 -10.23 12.85
N ALA A 472 10.59 -10.25 13.61
CA ALA A 472 10.59 -10.24 15.07
C ALA A 472 10.43 -8.82 15.64
N LEU A 473 9.87 -8.72 16.85
CA LEU A 473 9.86 -7.50 17.64
C LEU A 473 11.28 -7.20 18.15
N MET A 474 11.81 -6.02 17.81
CA MET A 474 13.17 -5.58 18.10
C MET A 474 13.16 -4.19 18.75
N ALA A 475 13.95 -4.02 19.80
CA ALA A 475 14.14 -2.72 20.45
C ALA A 475 15.06 -1.84 19.59
N ALA A 476 14.47 -0.92 18.83
CA ALA A 476 15.23 0.03 18.00
C ALA A 476 15.61 1.31 18.76
N ASN A 477 14.94 1.62 19.89
CA ASN A 477 15.17 2.81 20.73
C ASN A 477 15.11 4.14 19.97
N TYR A 478 14.18 4.24 19.02
CA TYR A 478 13.93 5.49 18.33
C TYR A 478 13.38 6.57 19.27
N PRO A 479 13.74 7.85 19.07
CA PRO A 479 13.20 8.98 19.82
C PRO A 479 11.67 8.97 19.93
N GLN A 480 11.16 9.21 21.13
CA GLN A 480 9.73 9.30 21.40
C GLN A 480 9.21 10.70 21.05
N ILE A 481 8.28 10.76 20.10
CA ILE A 481 7.58 11.95 19.62
C ILE A 481 6.09 11.62 19.42
N GLY A 482 5.24 12.64 19.31
CA GLY A 482 3.80 12.46 19.16
C GLY A 482 3.07 12.20 20.48
N ILE A 483 1.85 11.67 20.37
CA ILE A 483 0.98 11.40 21.52
C ILE A 483 1.26 10.04 22.20
N GLY A 484 2.03 9.16 21.55
CA GLY A 484 2.28 7.78 22.02
C GLY A 484 1.03 6.89 21.97
N THR A 485 1.13 5.70 22.57
CA THR A 485 0.03 4.73 22.67
C THR A 485 -0.32 4.33 24.11
N ASP A 486 0.42 4.82 25.11
CA ASP A 486 0.17 4.52 26.52
C ASP A 486 -1.13 5.14 27.05
N GLU A 487 -2.04 4.29 27.52
CA GLU A 487 -3.34 4.64 28.11
C GLU A 487 -3.25 5.63 29.27
N SER A 488 -2.09 5.75 29.94
CA SER A 488 -1.89 6.74 31.01
C SER A 488 -1.79 8.19 30.49
N GLY A 489 -1.62 8.37 29.18
CA GLY A 489 -1.40 9.67 28.54
C GLY A 489 0.01 10.21 28.73
N SER A 490 1.01 9.35 28.99
CA SER A 490 2.40 9.77 29.23
C SER A 490 3.11 10.34 27.99
N GLY A 491 2.67 9.95 26.80
CA GLY A 491 3.34 10.18 25.52
C GLY A 491 4.22 9.01 25.05
N ALA A 492 4.28 7.89 25.79
CA ALA A 492 5.10 6.74 25.42
C ALA A 492 4.43 5.83 24.39
N ASP A 493 5.21 5.31 23.43
CA ASP A 493 4.87 4.12 22.65
C ASP A 493 5.81 2.98 23.04
N LEU A 494 5.26 2.00 23.75
CA LEU A 494 6.02 0.86 24.27
C LEU A 494 6.13 -0.30 23.27
N GLY A 495 5.52 -0.19 22.08
CA GLY A 495 5.50 -1.24 21.06
C GLY A 495 4.75 -2.50 21.51
N GLY A 496 5.19 -3.66 21.02
CA GLY A 496 4.70 -4.97 21.46
C GLY A 496 5.59 -5.60 22.54
N GLU A 497 5.18 -6.74 23.11
CA GLU A 497 5.97 -7.49 24.10
C GLU A 497 7.18 -8.17 23.42
N GLY A 498 8.28 -7.43 23.28
CA GLY A 498 9.51 -7.89 22.66
C GLY A 498 10.40 -8.75 23.56
N SER A 499 11.32 -9.49 22.95
CA SER A 499 12.29 -10.35 23.66
C SER A 499 13.30 -9.58 24.53
N LEU A 500 13.37 -8.26 24.38
CA LEU A 500 14.27 -7.34 25.09
C LEU A 500 13.54 -6.33 25.99
N GLY A 501 12.21 -6.44 26.17
CA GLY A 501 11.41 -5.50 26.96
C GLY A 501 10.60 -4.50 26.12
N PHE A 502 10.23 -3.36 26.71
CA PHE A 502 9.46 -2.31 26.05
C PHE A 502 10.25 -1.57 24.96
N GLY A 503 9.52 -0.85 24.10
CA GLY A 503 10.05 -0.13 22.93
C GLY A 503 10.36 -1.05 21.75
N ALA A 504 9.76 -2.24 21.72
CA ALA A 504 10.04 -3.26 20.71
C ALA A 504 9.02 -3.25 19.59
N PHE A 505 9.50 -3.06 18.36
CA PHE A 505 8.67 -2.99 17.16
C PHE A 505 9.10 -4.04 16.13
N ARG A 506 8.16 -4.51 15.31
CA ARG A 506 8.41 -5.47 14.23
C ARG A 506 9.48 -4.89 13.30
N ALA A 507 10.61 -5.58 13.17
CA ALA A 507 11.67 -5.18 12.25
C ALA A 507 11.09 -5.08 10.82
N PRO A 508 11.07 -3.89 10.19
CA PRO A 508 10.53 -3.73 8.85
C PRO A 508 11.38 -4.50 7.82
N THR A 509 10.78 -4.87 6.68
CA THR A 509 11.56 -5.24 5.50
C THR A 509 12.37 -4.02 5.03
N LEU A 510 13.54 -4.27 4.43
CA LEU A 510 14.32 -3.21 3.77
C LEU A 510 14.09 -3.13 2.26
N LEU A 511 13.24 -3.98 1.70
CA LEU A 511 12.78 -3.82 0.32
C LEU A 511 12.03 -2.49 0.19
N ASN A 512 12.37 -1.70 -0.83
CA ASN A 512 11.85 -0.35 -1.08
C ASN A 512 12.14 0.71 0.01
N VAL A 513 13.00 0.43 1.00
CA VAL A 513 13.20 1.32 2.17
C VAL A 513 13.67 2.74 1.81
N ALA A 514 14.30 2.94 0.65
CA ALA A 514 14.75 4.25 0.18
C ALA A 514 13.59 5.22 -0.15
N ILE A 515 12.40 4.70 -0.47
CA ILE A 515 11.23 5.51 -0.86
C ILE A 515 10.14 5.59 0.22
N THR A 516 10.28 4.90 1.35
CA THR A 516 9.24 4.75 2.40
C THR A 516 9.50 5.62 3.63
N GLY A 517 10.01 6.85 3.44
CA GLY A 517 10.27 7.79 4.53
C GLY A 517 9.04 8.62 4.92
N PRO A 518 9.07 9.37 6.05
CA PRO A 518 10.14 9.46 7.06
C PRO A 518 10.36 8.15 7.83
N TRP A 519 11.55 7.95 8.40
CA TRP A 519 11.96 6.65 8.94
C TRP A 519 11.82 6.54 10.47
N GLY A 520 11.42 5.35 10.91
CA GLY A 520 11.15 4.98 12.30
C GLY A 520 9.64 4.81 12.56
N HIS A 521 9.25 4.22 13.70
CA HIS A 521 7.86 3.79 13.94
C HIS A 521 6.83 4.93 13.99
N ASN A 522 7.28 6.17 14.23
CA ASN A 522 6.47 7.41 14.10
C ASN A 522 7.19 8.46 13.23
N GLY A 523 8.03 7.99 12.30
CA GLY A 523 8.70 8.82 11.29
C GLY A 523 9.66 9.85 11.88
N GLN A 524 10.44 9.44 12.89
CA GLN A 524 11.39 10.30 13.60
C GLN A 524 12.41 11.00 12.70
N PHE A 525 12.90 10.33 11.65
CA PHE A 525 14.06 10.80 10.89
C PHE A 525 13.70 11.21 9.46
N ALA A 526 14.11 12.41 9.07
CA ALA A 526 13.89 12.98 7.73
C ALA A 526 14.73 12.33 6.60
N SER A 527 15.69 11.46 6.92
CA SER A 527 16.52 10.77 5.90
C SER A 527 16.92 9.35 6.34
N LEU A 528 16.99 8.44 5.37
CA LEU A 528 17.47 7.07 5.57
C LEU A 528 18.89 7.05 6.16
N ARG A 529 19.77 7.94 5.71
CA ARG A 529 21.12 8.09 6.29
C ARG A 529 21.10 8.36 7.78
N ARG A 530 20.27 9.30 8.23
CA ARG A 530 20.13 9.65 9.66
C ARG A 530 19.55 8.49 10.48
N ASN A 531 18.69 7.69 9.87
CA ASN A 531 18.17 6.45 10.45
C ASN A 531 19.26 5.36 10.58
N VAL A 532 20.12 5.15 9.57
CA VAL A 532 21.26 4.23 9.67
C VAL A 532 22.26 4.70 10.74
N GLU A 533 22.53 6.00 10.80
CA GLU A 533 23.44 6.61 11.79
C GLU A 533 22.96 6.43 13.25
N HIS A 534 21.66 6.29 13.49
CA HIS A 534 21.09 6.03 14.82
C HIS A 534 21.67 4.76 15.48
N TYR A 535 21.91 3.71 14.69
CA TYR A 535 22.41 2.41 15.17
C TYR A 535 23.90 2.42 15.55
N ARG A 536 24.64 3.50 15.27
CA ARG A 536 26.05 3.65 15.67
C ARG A 536 26.19 3.88 17.18
N ASP A 537 25.28 4.64 17.78
CA ASP A 537 25.15 4.79 19.23
C ASP A 537 23.76 5.36 19.52
N GLN A 538 22.82 4.49 19.90
CA GLN A 538 21.41 4.88 20.10
C GLN A 538 21.28 5.95 21.20
N GLY A 539 22.04 5.83 22.30
CA GLY A 539 22.00 6.77 23.42
C GLY A 539 22.53 8.16 23.05
N ALA A 540 23.68 8.22 22.37
CA ALA A 540 24.21 9.48 21.85
C ALA A 540 23.30 10.07 20.75
N SER A 541 22.70 9.22 19.90
CA SER A 541 21.77 9.65 18.86
C SER A 541 20.47 10.24 19.43
N ILE A 542 19.89 9.65 20.48
CA ILE A 542 18.73 10.20 21.20
C ILE A 542 19.10 11.56 21.80
N ALA A 543 20.24 11.66 22.48
CA ALA A 543 20.69 12.92 23.08
C ALA A 543 20.91 14.02 22.02
N SER A 544 21.47 13.69 20.86
CA SER A 544 21.63 14.61 19.72
C SER A 544 20.27 15.06 19.18
N TYR A 545 19.35 14.12 18.95
CA TYR A 545 18.03 14.37 18.37
C TYR A 545 17.27 15.49 19.10
N PHE A 546 17.16 15.36 20.43
CA PHE A 546 16.48 16.35 21.26
C PHE A 546 17.31 17.62 21.52
N ALA A 547 18.64 17.55 21.51
CA ALA A 547 19.49 18.74 21.67
C ALA A 547 19.44 19.67 20.44
N ASN A 548 19.30 19.09 19.25
CA ASN A 548 19.22 19.81 17.99
C ASN A 548 17.77 20.18 17.60
N ASN A 549 16.77 19.52 18.20
CA ASN A 549 15.36 19.55 17.81
C ASN A 549 15.09 18.97 16.42
N GLU A 550 15.71 17.83 16.08
CA GLU A 550 15.63 17.21 14.73
C GLU A 550 14.19 16.87 14.29
N MET A 551 13.25 16.66 15.23
CA MET A 551 11.81 16.52 14.93
C MET A 551 11.21 17.78 14.28
N CYS A 552 11.80 18.95 14.50
CA CYS A 552 11.37 20.22 13.92
C CYS A 552 12.00 20.49 12.54
N ASP A 553 12.84 19.59 12.02
CA ASP A 553 13.31 19.63 10.62
C ASP A 553 12.43 18.75 9.70
N LEU A 554 11.52 17.95 10.27
CA LEU A 554 10.53 17.15 9.52
C LEU A 554 9.55 18.07 8.79
N GLU A 555 9.24 17.76 7.52
CA GLU A 555 8.38 18.59 6.66
C GLU A 555 6.99 18.88 7.29
N GLN A 556 6.48 17.96 8.11
CA GLN A 556 5.21 18.08 8.83
C GLN A 556 5.25 19.09 9.99
N PHE A 557 6.41 19.35 10.60
CA PHE A 557 6.54 20.15 11.82
C PHE A 557 7.44 21.39 11.69
N LYS A 558 8.15 21.57 10.57
CA LYS A 558 9.12 22.68 10.38
C LYS A 558 8.56 24.10 10.56
N ASP A 559 7.27 24.29 10.29
CA ASP A 559 6.59 25.57 10.40
C ASP A 559 5.82 25.72 11.75
N LEU A 560 5.87 24.71 12.63
CA LEU A 560 5.14 24.68 13.90
C LEU A 560 5.83 25.53 14.98
N GLN A 561 5.14 26.57 15.45
CA GLN A 561 5.59 27.39 16.57
C GLN A 561 5.64 26.58 17.86
N ASP A 562 6.76 26.70 18.60
CA ASP A 562 7.05 25.92 19.82
C ASP A 562 7.02 24.40 19.58
N CYS A 563 7.45 23.97 18.38
CA CYS A 563 7.52 22.57 17.96
C CYS A 563 8.07 21.60 19.03
N PRO A 564 9.20 21.86 19.73
CA PRO A 564 9.72 20.90 20.71
C PRO A 564 8.75 20.60 21.86
N SER A 565 8.09 21.64 22.38
CA SER A 565 7.14 21.55 23.49
C SER A 565 5.81 20.87 23.09
N LYS A 566 5.50 20.83 21.79
CA LYS A 566 4.28 20.23 21.23
C LYS A 566 4.49 18.81 20.74
N VAL A 567 5.50 18.61 19.89
CA VAL A 567 5.81 17.34 19.23
C VAL A 567 6.45 16.34 20.19
N ALA A 568 7.20 16.81 21.21
CA ALA A 568 7.91 15.91 22.11
C ALA A 568 8.08 16.44 23.56
N PRO A 569 7.01 16.89 24.25
CA PRO A 569 7.10 17.53 25.58
C PRO A 569 7.86 16.70 26.62
N ASN A 570 7.73 15.37 26.59
CA ASN A 570 8.44 14.43 27.47
C ASN A 570 9.47 13.55 26.73
N GLY A 571 9.68 13.78 25.43
CA GLY A 571 10.27 12.80 24.50
C GLY A 571 11.66 12.29 24.91
N LEU A 572 12.54 13.19 25.38
CA LEU A 572 13.88 12.80 25.84
C LEU A 572 13.84 11.87 27.06
N ALA A 573 12.97 12.16 28.03
CA ALA A 573 12.85 11.34 29.24
C ALA A 573 12.31 9.95 28.90
N LEU A 574 11.21 9.88 28.14
CA LEU A 574 10.62 8.62 27.70
C LEU A 574 11.60 7.77 26.87
N SER A 575 12.37 8.40 25.98
CA SER A 575 13.41 7.71 25.19
C SER A 575 14.54 7.17 26.06
N GLN A 576 14.92 7.88 27.13
CA GLN A 576 15.94 7.45 28.08
C GLN A 576 15.44 6.33 29.00
N ASP A 577 14.18 6.37 29.42
CA ASP A 577 13.55 5.34 30.25
C ASP A 577 13.45 4.02 29.47
N ILE A 578 12.94 4.03 28.23
CA ILE A 578 12.89 2.86 27.35
C ILE A 578 14.30 2.28 27.10
N LEU A 579 15.28 3.15 26.77
CA LEU A 579 16.66 2.74 26.54
C LEU A 579 17.29 2.07 27.78
N ALA A 580 16.94 2.52 28.98
CA ALA A 580 17.48 1.99 30.24
C ALA A 580 16.92 0.59 30.60
N GLU A 581 15.83 0.15 29.98
CA GLU A 581 15.26 -1.19 30.22
C GLU A 581 15.83 -2.28 29.29
N ASN A 582 16.25 -1.91 28.08
CA ASN A 582 16.69 -2.86 27.04
C ASN A 582 18.19 -2.74 26.65
N ASP A 583 18.97 -1.97 27.41
CA ASP A 583 20.41 -1.71 27.28
C ASP A 583 20.87 -1.09 25.92
N GLY A 584 19.96 -0.67 25.04
CA GLY A 584 20.33 -0.07 23.74
C GLY A 584 20.84 -1.05 22.68
N GLY A 585 20.65 -2.35 22.91
CA GLY A 585 21.12 -3.39 21.97
C GLY A 585 22.63 -3.33 21.67
N GLY A 586 22.99 -3.59 20.42
CA GLY A 586 24.38 -3.63 19.96
C GLY A 586 24.82 -2.34 19.27
N VAL A 587 25.89 -1.72 19.79
CA VAL A 587 26.60 -0.58 19.16
C VAL A 587 27.33 -1.05 17.89
N ASN A 588 26.92 -0.60 16.71
CA ASN A 588 27.74 -0.76 15.50
C ASN A 588 28.85 0.32 15.45
N ARG A 589 29.95 0.06 14.73
CA ARG A 589 31.13 0.96 14.70
C ARG A 589 31.41 1.53 13.32
N LEU A 590 30.36 1.70 12.52
CA LEU A 590 30.48 2.19 11.14
C LEU A 590 31.04 3.62 11.12
N THR A 591 31.98 3.87 10.20
CA THR A 591 32.41 5.23 9.85
C THR A 591 31.30 5.96 9.07
N ASP A 592 31.44 7.27 8.87
CA ASP A 592 30.51 8.02 8.02
C ASP A 592 30.53 7.51 6.57
N ASP A 593 31.70 7.16 6.03
CA ASP A 593 31.85 6.53 4.71
C ASP A 593 31.16 5.16 4.64
N GLU A 594 31.21 4.36 5.71
CA GLU A 594 30.54 3.06 5.77
C GLU A 594 29.01 3.18 5.93
N ILE A 595 28.53 4.22 6.62
CA ILE A 595 27.11 4.59 6.65
C ILE A 595 26.64 4.98 5.25
N ASP A 596 27.40 5.79 4.53
CA ASP A 596 27.08 6.21 3.16
C ASP A 596 27.01 4.99 2.23
N LEU A 597 28.00 4.08 2.30
CA LEU A 597 27.98 2.81 1.57
C LEU A 597 26.75 1.94 1.89
N VAL A 598 26.35 1.84 3.17
CA VAL A 598 25.14 1.10 3.54
C VAL A 598 23.90 1.73 2.93
N VAL A 599 23.76 3.07 2.96
CA VAL A 599 22.63 3.76 2.32
C VAL A 599 22.62 3.51 0.80
N THR A 600 23.77 3.65 0.13
CA THR A 600 23.91 3.34 -1.29
C THR A 600 23.49 1.91 -1.62
N PHE A 601 23.74 0.93 -0.74
CA PHE A 601 23.21 -0.42 -0.90
C PHE A 601 21.70 -0.52 -0.67
N LEU A 602 21.15 0.17 0.33
CA LEU A 602 19.71 0.14 0.59
C LEU A 602 18.88 0.70 -0.58
N ASP A 603 19.41 1.68 -1.33
CA ASP A 603 18.79 2.16 -2.57
C ASP A 603 18.60 1.03 -3.60
N THR A 604 19.53 0.06 -3.67
CA THR A 604 19.48 -1.11 -4.58
C THR A 604 18.41 -2.14 -4.25
N LEU A 605 17.76 -1.99 -3.09
CA LEU A 605 16.62 -2.82 -2.66
C LEU A 605 15.28 -2.25 -3.14
N THR A 606 15.32 -1.16 -3.91
CA THR A 606 14.13 -0.49 -4.47
C THR A 606 13.76 -1.08 -5.83
N ASP A 607 12.50 -1.47 -5.95
CA ASP A 607 11.86 -1.81 -7.22
C ASP A 607 11.64 -0.52 -8.05
N PRO A 608 12.18 -0.41 -9.28
CA PRO A 608 12.05 0.80 -10.09
C PRO A 608 10.62 1.20 -10.41
N ASN A 609 9.68 0.25 -10.45
CA ASN A 609 8.27 0.55 -10.70
C ASN A 609 7.60 1.14 -9.45
N ALA A 610 7.94 0.65 -8.25
CA ALA A 610 7.47 1.24 -7.00
C ALA A 610 7.96 2.67 -6.78
N ALA A 611 9.19 2.98 -7.23
CA ALA A 611 9.78 4.32 -7.15
C ALA A 611 9.21 5.31 -8.19
N ASN A 612 8.48 4.83 -9.19
CA ASN A 612 7.90 5.65 -10.25
C ASN A 612 6.37 5.62 -10.16
N SER A 613 5.77 6.70 -9.66
CA SER A 613 4.31 6.82 -9.55
C SER A 613 3.58 6.71 -10.89
N SER A 614 4.26 6.97 -12.01
CA SER A 614 3.74 6.80 -13.37
C SER A 614 4.13 5.47 -14.04
N SER A 615 4.56 4.46 -13.26
CA SER A 615 4.68 3.09 -13.78
C SER A 615 3.30 2.47 -14.00
N ASN A 616 3.19 1.54 -14.96
CA ASN A 616 1.94 0.80 -15.19
C ASN A 616 1.50 0.06 -13.92
N GLU A 617 2.46 -0.48 -13.17
CA GLU A 617 2.26 -1.24 -11.94
C GLU A 617 1.71 -0.39 -10.79
N ILE A 618 2.01 0.92 -10.73
CA ILE A 618 1.40 1.82 -9.75
C ILE A 618 0.07 2.36 -10.25
N GLN A 619 -0.04 2.74 -11.53
CA GLN A 619 -1.28 3.28 -12.09
C GLN A 619 -2.41 2.24 -12.07
N PHE A 620 -2.11 0.96 -12.36
CA PHE A 620 -3.07 -0.16 -12.27
C PHE A 620 -3.63 -0.41 -10.84
N LEU A 621 -3.01 0.15 -9.80
CA LEU A 621 -3.49 0.09 -8.41
C LEU A 621 -4.35 1.30 -8.01
N ILE A 622 -4.55 2.24 -8.92
CA ILE A 622 -5.34 3.46 -8.71
C ILE A 622 -6.63 3.30 -9.53
N PRO A 623 -7.82 3.40 -8.93
CA PRO A 623 -9.06 3.25 -9.67
C PRO A 623 -9.24 4.44 -10.63
N PRO A 624 -9.92 4.24 -11.77
CA PRO A 624 -10.26 5.33 -12.66
C PRO A 624 -11.11 6.38 -11.93
N ARG A 625 -10.94 7.65 -12.32
CA ARG A 625 -11.57 8.82 -11.66
C ARG A 625 -13.03 9.01 -12.08
N ASP A 626 -13.82 7.94 -11.93
CA ASP A 626 -15.26 7.87 -12.20
C ASP A 626 -16.14 8.16 -10.97
N GLY A 627 -15.52 8.43 -9.81
CA GLY A 627 -16.18 8.67 -8.53
C GLY A 627 -16.49 7.40 -7.72
N GLY A 628 -16.26 6.21 -8.27
CA GLY A 628 -16.62 4.92 -7.69
C GLY A 628 -18.13 4.65 -7.68
N PRO A 629 -18.57 3.45 -7.26
CA PRO A 629 -19.97 3.03 -7.40
C PRO A 629 -21.01 3.97 -6.77
N ASP A 630 -20.68 4.57 -5.63
CA ASP A 630 -21.55 5.44 -4.81
C ASP A 630 -21.16 6.93 -4.85
N GLY A 631 -20.20 7.32 -5.70
CA GLY A 631 -19.68 8.70 -5.74
C GLY A 631 -18.81 9.08 -4.54
N LYS A 632 -18.33 8.11 -3.74
CA LYS A 632 -17.53 8.34 -2.52
C LYS A 632 -16.06 7.96 -2.65
N GLN A 633 -15.56 7.75 -3.87
CA GLN A 633 -14.12 7.55 -4.11
C GLN A 633 -13.28 8.77 -3.64
N LEU A 634 -12.04 8.49 -3.21
CA LEU A 634 -11.01 9.48 -2.95
C LEU A 634 -10.21 9.75 -4.22
N ASP A 635 -10.52 10.84 -4.89
CA ASP A 635 -9.74 11.35 -6.03
C ASP A 635 -8.54 12.18 -5.53
N ALA A 636 -7.51 11.47 -5.04
CA ALA A 636 -6.36 12.03 -4.34
C ALA A 636 -5.54 13.06 -5.16
N LYS A 637 -4.89 13.99 -4.46
CA LYS A 637 -4.03 15.05 -5.00
C LYS A 637 -2.79 15.30 -4.15
N ASN A 638 -1.72 15.74 -4.80
CA ASN A 638 -0.50 16.20 -4.14
C ASN A 638 -0.61 17.68 -3.70
N ARG A 639 0.41 18.19 -3.00
CA ARG A 639 0.50 19.59 -2.53
C ARG A 639 0.53 20.63 -3.66
N SER A 640 0.92 20.27 -4.88
CA SER A 640 0.86 21.15 -6.06
C SER A 640 -0.56 21.26 -6.63
N GLY A 641 -1.48 20.38 -6.20
CA GLY A 641 -2.82 20.24 -6.76
C GLY A 641 -2.91 19.26 -7.93
N ASP A 642 -1.81 18.60 -8.30
CA ASP A 642 -1.83 17.56 -9.34
C ASP A 642 -2.52 16.30 -8.81
N ASN A 643 -3.23 15.61 -9.69
CA ASN A 643 -3.80 14.31 -9.42
C ASN A 643 -2.68 13.28 -9.16
N LEU A 644 -2.87 12.45 -8.14
CA LEU A 644 -2.03 11.29 -7.82
C LEU A 644 -2.47 10.02 -8.56
#